data_AF-A0A534ZNH4-F1
#
_entry.id   AF-A0A534ZNH4-F1
#
_cell.length_a   1.000
_cell.length_b   1.000
_cell.length_c   1.000
_cell.angle_alpha   90.00
_cell.angle_beta   90.00
_cell.angle_gamma   90.00
#
_symmetry.space_group_name_H-M   'P 1'
#
loop_
_entity.id
_entity.type
_entity.pdbx_description
1 polymer ?
#
loop_
_entity_poly.entity_id
_entity_poly.type
_entity_poly.pdbx_seq_one_letter_code
_entity_poly.pdbx_strand_id
1 'polypeptide(L)'
;MCTFDFGTREITLTGNFIGGSNAFEIRAAKLTILTSGRLSASGGSSLPAGMITLTLGAGGLNVAVAPAARSNPVDVSGAGGGVLTVQSDGDVTINRLVLASARNNSTAAGKILITAGRQVNQTVIASGSITVTGKSGEGLIADTPTLSSMAGGTITLRAIGGSIELHDTVSVSGGALGGGTIDVTADQNVVLAVPPSGPVLLADGFGDAGSGGSIDVSAGGNVTGDTGVSGAISAAGHSAALAGDAGGSGGTISLDAQESIAVGAGANGKIAGDGGSGGCGGAISFTTDGTPGPITIHVPVTATGTGADGGGGTVCVDGQGDATFSQGIDVSGGGGGGGSLDVSAIGTFTTAGAVRADGTGDGGCISFCAGGVVIGGPVTSRGLTAAAGGGVMVMADADVSVSAAGIVDVSSTDGNSGGCVDLEAGGNLRLAAGSIVDADAGATAGSGGGLVCLVAGSPDLPGDLTVGGTVHAKGSTTGVGSARATLESCTIHVTSTGIVDTTGDTQARNNLIARRALVIDAGAQIKTTGVNPSSRSNVTLPTGAPLPAATAFTPPLLTSDVTLLPPCTALAQTGCLIPCPTCGNGTVEFPESCDTGGQPDACCDATCRAPFCDDFDPCTVDACSVPDGCTHALIPGCTTTTTTIPPPTTTTLPGTTTTSTTVTTTTVVSTTTSTVATTSSTTTTVTSTTSTTQPTETTTTTTVTSTTSTIATTSTTTTVTSSTEPTVTTSTTVTSTTETTVATTSSTSTSTSSSTIVIQTTTTSTTLESTSTTVATTTTTSTEPTTTSTSTTTSTSPATSVTTTSSSSTTIRPTTTTTTIASCDVRVGLDAVDCRVAEVQKVLFATAAADVGGGKQLSRLQARAQLLRNAVVDARSAQGRKAAKTLSRAKNLLRAFIAVVQRGQHAGKIHEPTAGNLLGQAL
;
A
#
# COMPACT_ATOMS: atom_id res chain seq x y z
N MET A 1 -10.61 32.48 31.55
CA MET A 1 -10.80 31.03 31.77
C MET A 1 -11.15 30.84 33.24
N CYS A 2 -12.13 30.00 33.55
CA CYS A 2 -12.54 29.71 34.94
C CYS A 2 -12.30 28.24 35.27
N THR A 3 -11.52 27.94 36.31
CA THR A 3 -11.29 26.56 36.76
C THR A 3 -12.17 26.24 37.96
N PHE A 4 -12.92 25.15 37.86
CA PHE A 4 -13.81 24.62 38.89
C PHE A 4 -13.17 23.35 39.48
N ASP A 5 -12.42 23.52 40.57
CA ASP A 5 -11.68 22.43 41.20
C ASP A 5 -12.51 21.80 42.34
N PHE A 6 -12.85 20.53 42.18
CA PHE A 6 -13.55 19.71 43.16
C PHE A 6 -12.61 18.72 43.87
N GLY A 7 -11.31 18.72 43.55
CA GLY A 7 -10.30 17.81 44.10
C GLY A 7 -10.65 16.34 43.86
N THR A 8 -10.50 15.53 44.90
CA THR A 8 -10.73 14.07 44.87
C THR A 8 -12.22 13.64 44.88
N ARG A 9 -13.16 14.54 44.56
CA ARG A 9 -14.60 14.24 44.59
C ARG A 9 -15.08 13.64 43.27
N GLU A 10 -16.02 12.71 43.33
CA GLU A 10 -16.83 12.33 42.17
C GLU A 10 -17.95 13.36 41.96
N ILE A 11 -18.13 13.84 40.72
CA ILE A 11 -19.12 14.85 40.37
C ILE A 11 -20.17 14.26 39.43
N THR A 12 -21.45 14.46 39.74
CA THR A 12 -22.58 14.04 38.90
C THR A 12 -23.33 15.27 38.40
N LEU A 13 -23.39 15.45 37.09
CA LEU A 13 -24.08 16.57 36.43
C LEU A 13 -25.48 16.13 35.96
N THR A 14 -26.51 16.60 36.67
CA THR A 14 -27.94 16.36 36.35
C THR A 14 -28.60 17.51 35.59
N GLY A 15 -27.91 18.63 35.40
CA GLY A 15 -28.45 19.85 34.76
C GLY A 15 -27.44 20.56 33.86
N ASN A 16 -27.73 21.82 33.54
CA ASN A 16 -26.98 22.60 32.56
C ASN A 16 -25.78 23.33 33.19
N PHE A 17 -24.57 23.02 32.73
CA PHE A 17 -23.34 23.78 32.96
C PHE A 17 -22.93 24.46 31.65
N ILE A 18 -23.15 25.78 31.54
CA ILE A 18 -23.03 26.53 30.27
C ILE A 18 -22.07 27.72 30.44
N GLY A 19 -20.95 27.69 29.73
CA GLY A 19 -19.99 28.81 29.66
C GLY A 19 -20.26 29.81 28.54
N GLY A 20 -21.15 29.49 27.59
CA GLY A 20 -21.26 30.22 26.31
C GLY A 20 -19.95 30.11 25.53
N SER A 21 -19.56 31.14 24.78
CA SER A 21 -18.29 31.19 24.03
C SER A 21 -17.02 31.30 24.91
N ASN A 22 -17.10 31.08 26.22
CA ASN A 22 -15.98 31.24 27.16
C ASN A 22 -15.26 29.92 27.47
N ALA A 23 -13.96 30.01 27.77
CA ALA A 23 -13.16 28.88 28.22
C ALA A 23 -13.34 28.56 29.73
N PHE A 24 -13.54 27.29 30.07
CA PHE A 24 -13.56 26.82 31.47
C PHE A 24 -12.92 25.43 31.62
N GLU A 25 -12.51 25.12 32.85
CA GLU A 25 -11.89 23.85 33.25
C GLU A 25 -12.67 23.24 34.43
N ILE A 26 -12.81 21.93 34.48
CA ILE A 26 -13.32 21.17 35.64
C ILE A 26 -12.23 20.19 36.09
N ARG A 27 -11.95 20.17 37.40
CA ARG A 27 -11.05 19.18 38.03
C ARG A 27 -11.82 18.33 39.03
N ALA A 28 -11.74 17.01 38.93
CA ALA A 28 -12.46 16.08 39.79
C ALA A 28 -11.77 14.70 39.84
N ALA A 29 -12.14 13.82 40.77
CA ALA A 29 -11.76 12.41 40.67
C ALA A 29 -12.53 11.68 39.54
N LYS A 30 -13.72 12.19 39.21
CA LYS A 30 -14.64 11.64 38.21
C LYS A 30 -15.67 12.67 37.79
N LEU A 31 -16.11 12.60 36.54
CA LEU A 31 -17.30 13.30 36.07
C LEU A 31 -18.30 12.32 35.44
N THR A 32 -19.53 12.33 35.92
CA THR A 32 -20.65 11.60 35.30
C THR A 32 -21.71 12.60 34.84
N ILE A 33 -21.96 12.69 33.53
CA ILE A 33 -23.03 13.49 32.94
C ILE A 33 -24.25 12.57 32.78
N LEU A 34 -25.30 12.84 33.55
CA LEU A 34 -26.55 12.08 33.50
C LEU A 34 -27.47 12.57 32.37
N THR A 35 -28.59 11.88 32.20
CA THR A 35 -29.48 11.96 31.03
C THR A 35 -30.12 13.33 30.76
N SER A 36 -30.16 14.21 31.78
CA SER A 36 -30.60 15.61 31.71
C SER A 36 -29.46 16.61 31.91
N GLY A 37 -28.22 16.13 32.07
CA GLY A 37 -27.02 16.94 32.18
C GLY A 37 -26.54 17.45 30.83
N ARG A 38 -26.03 18.68 30.79
CA ARG A 38 -25.37 19.24 29.60
C ARG A 38 -24.19 20.13 29.99
N LEU A 39 -23.07 19.90 29.33
CA LEU A 39 -21.80 20.60 29.49
C LEU A 39 -21.52 21.36 28.18
N SER A 40 -21.51 22.70 28.21
CA SER A 40 -21.58 23.49 26.96
C SER A 40 -20.71 24.74 26.97
N ALA A 41 -19.81 24.84 25.99
CA ALA A 41 -19.13 26.06 25.59
C ALA A 41 -19.52 26.53 24.18
N SER A 42 -20.73 26.14 23.71
CA SER A 42 -21.26 26.53 22.41
C SER A 42 -21.41 28.05 22.26
N GLY A 43 -20.96 28.56 21.11
CA GLY A 43 -21.13 29.96 20.68
C GLY A 43 -22.37 30.22 19.80
N GLY A 44 -23.22 29.20 19.57
CA GLY A 44 -24.31 29.28 18.61
C GLY A 44 -23.81 29.41 17.17
N SER A 45 -24.58 30.05 16.29
CA SER A 45 -24.17 30.29 14.89
C SER A 45 -23.46 31.64 14.67
N SER A 46 -23.44 32.52 15.67
CA SER A 46 -22.97 33.91 15.55
C SER A 46 -21.64 34.20 16.25
N LEU A 47 -21.24 33.40 17.24
CA LEU A 47 -19.95 33.53 17.94
C LEU A 47 -19.14 32.22 17.83
N PRO A 48 -17.80 32.27 17.77
CA PRO A 48 -16.96 31.09 17.98
C PRO A 48 -17.28 30.43 19.32
N ALA A 49 -17.15 29.12 19.40
CA ALA A 49 -17.29 28.40 20.66
C ALA A 49 -16.04 28.53 21.55
N GLY A 50 -16.24 28.30 22.85
CA GLY A 50 -15.19 28.33 23.86
C GLY A 50 -14.41 27.02 23.95
N MET A 51 -13.74 26.84 25.10
CA MET A 51 -12.93 25.68 25.42
C MET A 51 -13.43 25.02 26.71
N ILE A 52 -13.47 23.69 26.72
CA ILE A 52 -13.78 22.88 27.91
C ILE A 52 -12.59 21.97 28.17
N THR A 53 -11.98 22.11 29.34
CA THR A 53 -10.92 21.20 29.81
C THR A 53 -11.44 20.36 30.97
N LEU A 54 -11.36 19.05 30.88
CA LEU A 54 -11.70 18.10 31.94
C LEU A 54 -10.42 17.41 32.41
N THR A 55 -10.02 17.69 33.66
CA THR A 55 -8.84 17.10 34.30
C THR A 55 -9.33 16.13 35.38
N LEU A 56 -9.31 14.83 35.08
CA LEU A 56 -10.04 13.81 35.82
C LEU A 56 -9.12 12.74 36.43
N GLY A 57 -9.42 12.32 37.65
CA GLY A 57 -8.75 11.20 38.30
C GLY A 57 -9.15 9.83 37.75
N ALA A 58 -8.79 8.79 38.49
CA ALA A 58 -8.98 7.40 38.10
C ALA A 58 -10.46 6.94 38.07
N GLY A 59 -11.40 7.78 38.51
CA GLY A 59 -12.84 7.48 38.44
C GLY A 59 -13.48 7.75 37.07
N GLY A 60 -12.77 8.41 36.15
CA GLY A 60 -13.12 8.49 34.73
C GLY A 60 -14.09 9.60 34.32
N LEU A 61 -14.43 9.59 33.02
CA LEU A 61 -15.57 10.33 32.44
C LEU A 61 -16.65 9.34 32.00
N ASN A 62 -17.90 9.59 32.38
CA ASN A 62 -19.06 8.85 31.88
C ASN A 62 -20.14 9.81 31.36
N VAL A 63 -20.49 9.71 30.08
CA VAL A 63 -21.64 10.40 29.49
C VAL A 63 -22.77 9.39 29.29
N ALA A 64 -23.79 9.43 30.13
CA ALA A 64 -24.77 8.34 30.28
C ALA A 64 -25.88 8.34 29.20
N VAL A 65 -26.39 7.14 28.87
CA VAL A 65 -27.46 6.92 27.88
C VAL A 65 -28.76 7.63 28.27
N ALA A 66 -29.25 8.54 27.43
CA ALA A 66 -30.53 9.21 27.66
C ALA A 66 -31.73 8.42 27.06
N PRO A 67 -32.83 8.23 27.81
CA PRO A 67 -34.06 7.64 27.27
C PRO A 67 -34.72 8.50 26.18
N ALA A 68 -34.69 9.83 26.34
CA ALA A 68 -35.30 10.79 25.43
C ALA A 68 -34.23 11.58 24.65
N ALA A 69 -34.52 11.92 23.39
CA ALA A 69 -33.65 12.74 22.55
C ALA A 69 -33.93 14.24 22.71
N ARG A 70 -32.86 15.06 22.64
CA ARG A 70 -32.75 16.44 22.05
C ARG A 70 -31.70 17.36 22.68
N SER A 71 -31.06 16.98 23.78
CA SER A 71 -29.94 17.75 24.36
C SER A 71 -28.61 17.05 24.11
N ASN A 72 -27.72 17.68 23.34
CA ASN A 72 -26.32 17.27 23.20
C ASN A 72 -25.65 17.41 24.58
N PRO A 73 -25.22 16.32 25.26
CA PRO A 73 -24.70 16.40 26.62
C PRO A 73 -23.32 17.06 26.70
N VAL A 74 -22.54 17.07 25.62
CA VAL A 74 -21.31 17.87 25.50
C VAL A 74 -21.34 18.65 24.18
N ASP A 75 -21.20 19.98 24.26
CA ASP A 75 -21.38 20.87 23.11
C ASP A 75 -20.39 22.06 23.15
N VAL A 76 -19.34 21.97 22.33
CA VAL A 76 -18.37 23.03 22.03
C VAL A 76 -18.48 23.48 20.56
N SER A 77 -19.64 23.33 19.92
CA SER A 77 -19.87 23.80 18.56
C SER A 77 -20.27 25.28 18.53
N GLY A 78 -19.75 26.05 17.57
CA GLY A 78 -19.96 27.50 17.47
C GLY A 78 -20.00 27.95 16.02
N ALA A 79 -19.97 29.25 15.76
CA ALA A 79 -19.84 29.80 14.40
C ALA A 79 -18.66 29.13 13.70
N GLY A 80 -17.48 29.24 14.32
CA GLY A 80 -16.41 28.25 14.22
C GLY A 80 -16.42 27.35 15.46
N GLY A 81 -15.94 26.11 15.30
CA GLY A 81 -15.94 25.12 16.37
C GLY A 81 -14.92 25.42 17.49
N GLY A 82 -15.24 24.96 18.70
CA GLY A 82 -14.46 25.17 19.91
C GLY A 82 -13.52 24.01 20.21
N VAL A 83 -13.07 23.89 21.47
CA VAL A 83 -12.15 22.81 21.89
C VAL A 83 -12.70 22.08 23.11
N LEU A 84 -12.79 20.75 23.03
CA LEU A 84 -12.96 19.86 24.17
C LEU A 84 -11.64 19.13 24.39
N THR A 85 -11.11 19.22 25.61
CA THR A 85 -9.94 18.45 26.07
C THR A 85 -10.36 17.62 27.27
N VAL A 86 -10.21 16.30 27.21
CA VAL A 86 -10.42 15.37 28.32
C VAL A 86 -9.10 14.68 28.61
N GLN A 87 -8.61 14.82 29.84
CA GLN A 87 -7.44 14.11 30.35
C GLN A 87 -7.85 13.41 31.63
N SER A 88 -8.02 12.08 31.57
CA SER A 88 -8.47 11.26 32.69
C SER A 88 -7.45 10.19 33.04
N ASP A 89 -7.17 9.98 34.32
CA ASP A 89 -6.31 8.87 34.77
C ASP A 89 -6.99 7.48 34.63
N GLY A 90 -8.29 7.43 34.36
CA GLY A 90 -9.09 6.21 34.18
C GLY A 90 -9.92 6.28 32.90
N ASP A 91 -10.93 5.41 32.81
CA ASP A 91 -11.71 5.20 31.59
C ASP A 91 -12.57 6.40 31.16
N VAL A 92 -12.83 6.48 29.85
CA VAL A 92 -13.73 7.47 29.25
C VAL A 92 -14.83 6.76 28.45
N THR A 93 -16.04 6.73 29.00
CA THR A 93 -17.23 6.17 28.34
C THR A 93 -18.13 7.28 27.82
N ILE A 94 -18.41 7.27 26.52
CA ILE A 94 -19.27 8.25 25.85
C ILE A 94 -20.41 7.48 25.18
N ASN A 95 -21.63 7.60 25.69
CA ASN A 95 -22.80 6.84 25.20
C ASN A 95 -23.84 7.71 24.47
N ARG A 96 -23.43 8.90 24.02
CA ARG A 96 -24.24 10.01 23.48
C ARG A 96 -23.37 10.90 22.59
N LEU A 97 -24.01 11.75 21.78
CA LEU A 97 -23.34 12.74 20.93
C LEU A 97 -22.44 13.73 21.70
N VAL A 98 -21.21 13.92 21.22
CA VAL A 98 -20.29 15.01 21.59
C VAL A 98 -20.03 15.88 20.35
N LEU A 99 -20.29 17.19 20.45
CA LEU A 99 -20.29 18.08 19.28
C LEU A 99 -19.27 19.22 19.39
N ALA A 100 -18.38 19.34 18.40
CA ALA A 100 -17.40 20.41 18.21
C ALA A 100 -17.49 21.12 16.85
N SER A 101 -18.54 20.85 16.07
CA SER A 101 -18.74 21.36 14.70
C SER A 101 -18.70 22.89 14.55
N ALA A 102 -18.42 23.33 13.33
CA ALA A 102 -18.78 24.68 12.89
C ALA A 102 -20.29 24.77 12.58
N ARG A 103 -20.88 25.96 12.78
CA ARG A 103 -22.30 26.26 12.55
C ARG A 103 -22.51 27.40 11.55
N ASN A 104 -21.44 27.91 10.94
CA ASN A 104 -21.48 28.77 9.76
C ASN A 104 -20.68 28.13 8.61
N ASN A 105 -20.65 28.78 7.45
CA ASN A 105 -19.92 28.32 6.26
C ASN A 105 -18.54 28.98 6.07
N SER A 106 -18.07 29.80 7.02
CA SER A 106 -16.91 30.70 6.87
C SER A 106 -15.82 30.54 7.93
N THR A 107 -15.98 29.63 8.89
CA THR A 107 -14.94 29.23 9.87
C THR A 107 -14.91 27.72 10.05
N ALA A 108 -13.70 27.17 10.28
CA ALA A 108 -13.46 25.74 10.43
C ALA A 108 -14.07 25.15 11.72
N ALA A 109 -14.17 23.82 11.75
CA ALA A 109 -14.67 23.08 12.89
C ALA A 109 -13.63 22.93 14.02
N GLY A 110 -14.11 22.44 15.16
CA GLY A 110 -13.39 22.44 16.42
C GLY A 110 -12.50 21.22 16.62
N LYS A 111 -12.08 21.03 17.87
CA LYS A 111 -11.23 19.89 18.28
C LYS A 111 -11.82 19.12 19.47
N ILE A 112 -11.71 17.79 19.42
CA ILE A 112 -12.02 16.88 20.52
C ILE A 112 -10.74 16.08 20.82
N LEU A 113 -10.10 16.33 21.95
CA LEU A 113 -8.93 15.61 22.40
C LEU A 113 -9.33 14.81 23.65
N ILE A 114 -9.15 13.50 23.62
CA ILE A 114 -9.46 12.60 24.73
C ILE A 114 -8.23 11.75 25.03
N THR A 115 -7.76 11.78 26.27
CA THR A 115 -6.73 10.87 26.79
C THR A 115 -7.28 10.18 28.03
N ALA A 116 -7.28 8.85 28.00
CA ALA A 116 -7.59 7.97 29.12
C ALA A 116 -6.28 7.30 29.60
N GLY A 117 -6.13 7.12 30.91
CA GLY A 117 -4.88 6.68 31.53
C GLY A 117 -3.79 7.78 31.57
N ARG A 118 -2.64 7.46 32.19
CA ARG A 118 -1.50 8.37 32.36
C ARG A 118 -0.17 7.64 32.31
N GLN A 119 0.77 8.24 31.59
CA GLN A 119 2.15 7.77 31.41
C GLN A 119 3.13 8.82 31.97
N VAL A 120 4.19 8.39 32.67
CA VAL A 120 5.29 9.25 33.15
C VAL A 120 6.60 8.52 32.92
N ASN A 121 7.57 9.19 32.28
CA ASN A 121 8.86 8.61 31.90
C ASN A 121 8.71 7.26 31.15
N GLN A 122 7.80 7.22 30.17
CA GLN A 122 7.35 6.03 29.41
C GLN A 122 6.64 4.93 30.22
N THR A 123 6.75 4.91 31.55
CA THR A 123 6.00 3.99 32.42
C THR A 123 4.51 4.37 32.49
N VAL A 124 3.62 3.40 32.27
CA VAL A 124 2.18 3.56 32.55
C VAL A 124 1.98 3.60 34.08
N ILE A 125 1.42 4.69 34.59
CA ILE A 125 1.13 4.88 36.02
C ILE A 125 -0.37 4.94 36.35
N ALA A 126 -1.21 4.98 35.32
CA ALA A 126 -2.63 4.66 35.39
C ALA A 126 -3.09 4.18 34.00
N SER A 127 -3.89 3.12 33.95
CA SER A 127 -4.48 2.60 32.71
C SER A 127 -5.89 3.15 32.51
N GLY A 128 -6.25 3.51 31.28
CA GLY A 128 -7.62 3.89 30.94
C GLY A 128 -7.96 3.61 29.48
N SER A 129 -9.16 3.09 29.26
CA SER A 129 -9.72 2.78 27.94
C SER A 129 -10.74 3.85 27.50
N ILE A 130 -11.04 3.91 26.21
CA ILE A 130 -12.06 4.82 25.66
C ILE A 130 -13.13 3.99 24.94
N THR A 131 -14.39 4.08 25.38
CA THR A 131 -15.52 3.40 24.74
C THR A 131 -16.53 4.43 24.25
N VAL A 132 -16.77 4.47 22.94
CA VAL A 132 -17.75 5.33 22.27
C VAL A 132 -18.91 4.48 21.78
N THR A 133 -20.12 4.77 22.26
CA THR A 133 -21.38 4.15 21.83
C THR A 133 -22.46 5.22 21.65
N GLY A 134 -23.58 4.85 21.03
CA GLY A 134 -24.73 5.74 20.95
C GLY A 134 -25.88 5.16 20.15
N LYS A 135 -26.77 6.05 19.71
CA LYS A 135 -27.88 5.77 18.80
C LYS A 135 -27.55 6.40 17.44
N SER A 136 -28.26 5.99 16.38
CA SER A 136 -28.08 6.57 15.04
C SER A 136 -28.05 8.12 15.08
N GLY A 137 -26.96 8.69 14.57
CA GLY A 137 -26.69 10.14 14.60
C GLY A 137 -26.03 10.66 15.88
N GLU A 138 -25.34 9.81 16.66
CA GLU A 138 -24.56 10.22 17.82
C GLU A 138 -23.04 10.08 17.60
N GLY A 139 -22.27 9.58 18.58
CA GLY A 139 -20.80 9.50 18.51
C GLY A 139 -20.06 10.83 18.72
N LEU A 140 -18.90 11.00 18.07
CA LEU A 140 -17.99 12.14 18.23
C LEU A 140 -17.92 12.96 16.93
N ILE A 141 -18.36 14.22 16.95
CA ILE A 141 -18.55 14.99 15.72
C ILE A 141 -17.86 16.36 15.79
N ALA A 142 -16.93 16.61 14.86
CA ALA A 142 -16.23 17.87 14.64
C ALA A 142 -16.31 18.29 13.15
N ASP A 143 -17.52 18.22 12.59
CA ASP A 143 -17.82 18.54 11.18
C ASP A 143 -17.83 20.04 10.87
N THR A 144 -17.50 20.40 9.62
CA THR A 144 -17.96 21.64 8.97
C THR A 144 -19.21 21.39 8.13
N PRO A 145 -20.07 22.40 7.89
CA PRO A 145 -21.17 22.25 6.93
C PRO A 145 -20.63 21.96 5.53
N THR A 146 -21.21 20.97 4.86
CA THR A 146 -20.71 20.43 3.56
C THR A 146 -20.65 21.43 2.41
N LEU A 147 -21.35 22.57 2.51
CA LEU A 147 -21.31 23.69 1.55
C LEU A 147 -20.41 24.86 2.05
N SER A 148 -19.52 24.61 3.00
CA SER A 148 -18.52 25.55 3.49
C SER A 148 -17.28 25.59 2.59
N SER A 149 -16.55 26.70 2.62
CA SER A 149 -15.20 26.80 2.08
C SER A 149 -14.10 26.45 3.10
N MET A 150 -14.45 25.76 4.19
CA MET A 150 -13.56 25.49 5.33
C MET A 150 -13.23 24.01 5.48
N ALA A 151 -12.15 23.72 6.21
CA ALA A 151 -11.72 22.35 6.49
C ALA A 151 -12.38 21.78 7.76
N GLY A 152 -12.49 20.45 7.80
CA GLY A 152 -13.00 19.69 8.94
C GLY A 152 -12.15 19.81 10.22
N GLY A 153 -12.66 19.26 11.32
CA GLY A 153 -12.07 19.43 12.65
C GLY A 153 -10.90 18.50 12.97
N THR A 154 -10.60 18.33 14.26
CA THR A 154 -9.62 17.35 14.75
C THR A 154 -10.24 16.49 15.86
N ILE A 155 -10.18 15.17 15.74
CA ILE A 155 -10.52 14.25 16.84
C ILE A 155 -9.29 13.39 17.13
N THR A 156 -8.81 13.43 18.38
CA THR A 156 -7.65 12.66 18.84
C THR A 156 -8.05 11.86 20.08
N LEU A 157 -7.98 10.53 19.98
CA LEU A 157 -8.30 9.59 21.05
C LEU A 157 -7.03 8.82 21.44
N ARG A 158 -6.64 8.89 22.72
CA ARG A 158 -5.50 8.13 23.24
C ARG A 158 -5.86 7.31 24.49
N ALA A 159 -5.73 5.98 24.41
CA ALA A 159 -5.85 5.08 25.55
C ALA A 159 -4.48 4.59 26.02
N ILE A 160 -4.06 5.05 27.20
CA ILE A 160 -2.78 4.71 27.81
C ILE A 160 -2.98 3.47 28.68
N GLY A 161 -2.19 2.43 28.43
CA GLY A 161 -2.34 1.10 29.04
C GLY A 161 -3.72 0.45 28.82
N GLY A 162 -4.51 0.89 27.84
CA GLY A 162 -5.91 0.50 27.62
C GLY A 162 -6.29 0.41 26.14
N SER A 163 -7.53 0.04 25.88
CA SER A 163 -8.09 -0.16 24.53
C SER A 163 -8.98 1.02 24.09
N ILE A 164 -9.30 1.08 22.79
CA ILE A 164 -10.32 2.00 22.26
C ILE A 164 -11.41 1.20 21.53
N GLU A 165 -12.67 1.44 21.86
CA GLU A 165 -13.85 0.75 21.33
C GLU A 165 -14.80 1.77 20.68
N LEU A 166 -14.98 1.68 19.36
CA LEU A 166 -15.82 2.60 18.59
C LEU A 166 -17.04 1.86 18.01
N HIS A 167 -18.19 2.02 18.68
CA HIS A 167 -19.50 1.48 18.27
C HIS A 167 -20.45 2.57 17.76
N ASP A 168 -19.96 3.77 17.48
CA ASP A 168 -20.71 4.87 16.88
C ASP A 168 -19.77 5.75 16.04
N THR A 169 -20.33 6.64 15.21
CA THR A 169 -19.56 7.44 14.25
C THR A 169 -18.59 8.43 14.91
N VAL A 170 -17.35 8.46 14.43
CA VAL A 170 -16.37 9.53 14.65
C VAL A 170 -16.22 10.31 13.34
N SER A 171 -16.62 11.60 13.33
CA SER A 171 -16.71 12.42 12.12
C SER A 171 -15.96 13.75 12.21
N VAL A 172 -15.19 14.07 11.17
CA VAL A 172 -14.44 15.31 10.97
C VAL A 172 -14.66 15.88 9.57
N SER A 173 -15.87 15.76 9.03
CA SER A 173 -16.14 16.07 7.61
C SER A 173 -15.90 17.54 7.23
N GLY A 174 -15.42 17.71 6.00
CA GLY A 174 -14.93 18.98 5.46
C GLY A 174 -15.90 19.67 4.51
N GLY A 175 -15.70 20.96 4.29
CA GLY A 175 -16.10 21.67 3.08
C GLY A 175 -14.98 21.67 2.03
N ALA A 176 -14.94 22.70 1.18
CA ALA A 176 -14.03 22.77 0.02
C ALA A 176 -12.52 22.79 0.36
N LEU A 177 -12.12 23.12 1.60
CA LEU A 177 -10.73 22.98 2.06
C LEU A 177 -10.40 21.57 2.60
N GLY A 178 -11.36 20.65 2.54
CA GLY A 178 -11.16 19.21 2.77
C GLY A 178 -11.49 18.71 4.18
N GLY A 179 -11.52 17.38 4.30
CA GLY A 179 -11.78 16.67 5.56
C GLY A 179 -10.72 16.96 6.63
N GLY A 180 -11.11 16.77 7.89
CA GLY A 180 -10.25 16.98 9.05
C GLY A 180 -9.30 15.81 9.36
N THR A 181 -8.91 15.70 10.64
CA THR A 181 -8.02 14.62 11.13
C THR A 181 -8.67 13.81 12.23
N ILE A 182 -8.66 12.49 12.09
CA ILE A 182 -8.91 11.50 13.14
C ILE A 182 -7.57 10.81 13.48
N ASP A 183 -7.24 10.76 14.77
CA ASP A 183 -6.10 10.04 15.35
C ASP A 183 -6.64 9.15 16.49
N VAL A 184 -6.40 7.84 16.40
CA VAL A 184 -6.86 6.83 17.37
C VAL A 184 -5.68 5.97 17.80
N THR A 185 -5.09 6.28 18.94
CA THR A 185 -3.89 5.61 19.47
C THR A 185 -4.20 4.82 20.75
N ALA A 186 -4.13 3.50 20.73
CA ALA A 186 -4.30 2.64 21.90
C ALA A 186 -2.99 1.90 22.24
N ASP A 187 -2.62 1.84 23.52
CA ASP A 187 -1.53 0.98 23.98
C ASP A 187 -1.95 -0.52 24.00
N GLN A 188 -3.25 -0.84 23.90
CA GLN A 188 -3.79 -2.18 23.65
C GLN A 188 -4.55 -2.23 22.31
N ASN A 189 -5.78 -2.73 22.27
CA ASN A 189 -6.55 -2.98 21.04
C ASN A 189 -7.35 -1.76 20.59
N VAL A 190 -7.68 -1.71 19.29
CA VAL A 190 -8.73 -0.82 18.73
C VAL A 190 -9.83 -1.66 18.10
N VAL A 191 -11.09 -1.41 18.48
CA VAL A 191 -12.29 -2.03 17.90
C VAL A 191 -13.04 -0.99 17.07
N LEU A 192 -13.23 -1.28 15.78
CA LEU A 192 -13.92 -0.46 14.79
C LEU A 192 -15.23 -1.16 14.39
N ALA A 193 -16.23 -1.10 15.26
CA ALA A 193 -17.50 -1.82 15.10
C ALA A 193 -18.38 -1.22 13.98
N VAL A 194 -19.51 -1.88 13.71
CA VAL A 194 -20.56 -1.32 12.83
C VAL A 194 -21.41 -0.32 13.64
N PRO A 195 -21.43 0.98 13.28
CA PRO A 195 -22.25 1.96 13.98
C PRO A 195 -23.74 1.81 13.57
N PRO A 196 -24.70 2.36 14.33
CA PRO A 196 -26.12 2.27 13.99
C PRO A 196 -26.51 2.95 12.66
N SER A 197 -25.65 3.81 12.12
CA SER A 197 -25.82 4.47 10.82
C SER A 197 -24.51 5.10 10.33
N GLY A 198 -24.16 4.93 9.05
CA GLY A 198 -23.02 5.61 8.43
C GLY A 198 -21.66 4.92 8.66
N PRO A 199 -20.54 5.62 8.40
CA PRO A 199 -19.19 5.14 8.68
C PRO A 199 -18.88 5.15 10.18
N VAL A 200 -17.97 4.26 10.64
CA VAL A 200 -17.41 4.34 11.99
C VAL A 200 -16.37 5.46 12.08
N LEU A 201 -15.57 5.66 11.02
CA LEU A 201 -14.62 6.78 10.89
C LEU A 201 -14.92 7.54 9.58
N LEU A 202 -15.18 8.84 9.69
CA LEU A 202 -15.55 9.71 8.57
C LEU A 202 -14.69 10.99 8.53
N ALA A 203 -13.87 11.12 7.51
CA ALA A 203 -13.05 12.28 7.21
C ALA A 203 -13.21 12.73 5.74
N ASP A 204 -14.39 12.50 5.14
CA ASP A 204 -14.66 12.93 3.76
C ASP A 204 -14.63 14.47 3.63
N GLY A 205 -14.12 14.97 2.50
CA GLY A 205 -14.33 16.33 2.04
C GLY A 205 -15.67 16.46 1.29
N PHE A 206 -16.24 17.66 1.28
CA PHE A 206 -17.48 17.97 0.55
C PHE A 206 -17.41 19.35 -0.11
N GLY A 207 -18.47 19.69 -0.85
CA GLY A 207 -18.58 20.99 -1.51
C GLY A 207 -17.81 21.01 -2.83
N ASP A 208 -17.31 22.19 -3.21
CA ASP A 208 -16.61 22.36 -4.48
C ASP A 208 -15.17 21.84 -4.36
N ALA A 209 -14.89 20.67 -4.94
CA ALA A 209 -13.58 20.01 -4.95
C ALA A 209 -12.93 19.77 -3.56
N GLY A 210 -13.74 19.63 -2.50
CA GLY A 210 -13.24 19.32 -1.16
C GLY A 210 -12.51 17.98 -1.11
N SER A 211 -11.23 17.98 -0.71
CA SER A 211 -10.40 16.77 -0.65
C SER A 211 -10.62 15.95 0.62
N GLY A 212 -10.33 14.66 0.58
CA GLY A 212 -10.40 13.77 1.75
C GLY A 212 -9.40 14.15 2.84
N GLY A 213 -9.77 13.92 4.09
CA GLY A 213 -8.98 14.21 5.28
C GLY A 213 -7.98 13.13 5.64
N SER A 214 -7.73 12.97 6.93
CA SER A 214 -6.75 12.03 7.48
C SER A 214 -7.36 11.17 8.59
N ILE A 215 -7.08 9.86 8.55
CA ILE A 215 -7.47 8.87 9.54
C ILE A 215 -6.22 8.05 9.88
N ASP A 216 -5.79 8.09 11.14
CA ASP A 216 -4.69 7.29 11.68
C ASP A 216 -5.21 6.45 12.84
N VAL A 217 -5.00 5.14 12.79
CA VAL A 217 -5.40 4.18 13.83
C VAL A 217 -4.19 3.33 14.19
N SER A 218 -3.68 3.48 15.41
CA SER A 218 -2.51 2.80 15.93
C SER A 218 -2.85 1.97 17.17
N ALA A 219 -2.66 0.66 17.10
CA ALA A 219 -2.86 -0.27 18.22
C ALA A 219 -1.53 -0.88 18.73
N GLY A 220 -1.40 -1.01 20.05
CA GLY A 220 -0.36 -1.80 20.71
C GLY A 220 -0.66 -3.31 20.73
N GLY A 221 -1.92 -3.68 20.48
CA GLY A 221 -2.36 -5.04 20.17
C GLY A 221 -2.90 -5.09 18.73
N ASN A 222 -4.21 -5.35 18.61
CA ASN A 222 -4.92 -5.59 17.35
C ASN A 222 -5.82 -4.42 16.92
N VAL A 223 -6.06 -4.28 15.61
CA VAL A 223 -7.13 -3.44 15.04
C VAL A 223 -8.21 -4.37 14.46
N THR A 224 -9.43 -4.37 15.02
CA THR A 224 -10.45 -5.39 14.71
C THR A 224 -11.85 -4.82 14.49
N GLY A 225 -12.73 -5.56 13.81
CA GLY A 225 -14.18 -5.34 13.84
C GLY A 225 -14.86 -6.05 15.02
N ASP A 226 -15.88 -5.43 15.60
CA ASP A 226 -16.70 -6.03 16.66
C ASP A 226 -17.42 -7.27 16.15
N THR A 227 -17.38 -8.36 16.93
CA THR A 227 -17.80 -9.72 16.52
C THR A 227 -17.20 -10.23 15.19
N GLY A 228 -16.11 -9.62 14.70
CA GLY A 228 -15.54 -9.92 13.38
C GLY A 228 -16.22 -9.18 12.22
N VAL A 229 -16.87 -8.04 12.49
CA VAL A 229 -17.55 -7.19 11.49
C VAL A 229 -17.18 -5.72 11.71
N SER A 230 -16.76 -5.01 10.66
CA SER A 230 -16.33 -3.61 10.76
C SER A 230 -17.29 -2.62 10.12
N GLY A 231 -17.40 -1.43 10.73
CA GLY A 231 -18.03 -0.27 10.09
C GLY A 231 -17.19 0.25 8.92
N ALA A 232 -17.79 1.11 8.09
CA ALA A 232 -17.07 1.74 6.99
C ALA A 232 -16.06 2.77 7.50
N ILE A 233 -14.92 2.88 6.81
CA ILE A 233 -13.90 3.91 7.00
C ILE A 233 -13.86 4.72 5.71
N SER A 234 -14.02 6.04 5.80
CA SER A 234 -14.11 6.93 4.62
C SER A 234 -13.33 8.22 4.84
N ALA A 235 -12.41 8.52 3.92
CA ALA A 235 -11.70 9.77 3.78
C ALA A 235 -11.67 10.18 2.29
N ALA A 236 -12.84 10.22 1.66
CA ALA A 236 -13.01 10.48 0.24
C ALA A 236 -12.99 11.99 -0.09
N GLY A 237 -12.55 12.32 -1.30
CA GLY A 237 -12.71 13.64 -1.91
C GLY A 237 -14.05 13.76 -2.66
N HIS A 238 -14.47 15.00 -2.89
CA HIS A 238 -15.74 15.34 -3.55
C HIS A 238 -15.51 15.91 -4.95
N SER A 239 -16.42 15.65 -5.88
CA SER A 239 -16.39 16.26 -7.22
C SER A 239 -16.52 17.79 -7.15
N ALA A 240 -15.97 18.47 -8.14
CA ALA A 240 -16.19 19.91 -8.35
C ALA A 240 -17.69 20.20 -8.60
N ALA A 241 -18.10 21.44 -8.31
CA ALA A 241 -19.47 21.91 -8.52
C ALA A 241 -19.79 22.18 -10.00
N LEU A 242 -18.76 22.39 -10.83
CA LEU A 242 -18.85 22.56 -12.28
C LEU A 242 -18.39 21.29 -13.01
N ALA A 243 -19.17 20.86 -14.00
CA ALA A 243 -18.86 19.66 -14.78
C ALA A 243 -17.68 19.92 -15.73
N GLY A 244 -16.56 19.24 -15.48
CA GLY A 244 -15.31 19.37 -16.23
C GLY A 244 -14.14 19.90 -15.40
N ASP A 245 -14.43 20.53 -14.25
CA ASP A 245 -13.39 20.94 -13.30
C ASP A 245 -12.95 19.75 -12.43
N ALA A 246 -11.69 19.78 -11.96
CA ALA A 246 -11.11 18.71 -11.16
C ALA A 246 -11.65 18.72 -9.71
N GLY A 247 -12.20 17.59 -9.28
CA GLY A 247 -12.62 17.34 -7.90
C GLY A 247 -11.45 17.21 -6.91
N GLY A 248 -11.79 17.14 -5.63
CA GLY A 248 -10.83 16.97 -4.54
C GLY A 248 -10.21 15.59 -4.55
N SER A 249 -8.93 15.50 -4.18
CA SER A 249 -8.24 14.21 -4.06
C SER A 249 -8.74 13.42 -2.86
N GLY A 250 -8.56 12.10 -2.89
CA GLY A 250 -8.77 11.23 -1.73
C GLY A 250 -7.77 11.51 -0.60
N GLY A 251 -8.18 11.19 0.62
CA GLY A 251 -7.44 11.41 1.85
C GLY A 251 -6.46 10.29 2.21
N THR A 252 -5.97 10.30 3.45
CA THR A 252 -5.02 9.31 3.96
C THR A 252 -5.66 8.43 5.06
N ILE A 253 -5.53 7.11 4.96
CA ILE A 253 -6.01 6.14 5.96
C ILE A 253 -4.84 5.23 6.37
N SER A 254 -4.46 5.22 7.65
CA SER A 254 -3.47 4.28 8.21
C SER A 254 -4.12 3.38 9.26
N LEU A 255 -3.95 2.06 9.13
CA LEU A 255 -4.27 1.07 10.15
C LEU A 255 -2.98 0.35 10.55
N ASP A 256 -2.48 0.64 11.74
CA ASP A 256 -1.20 0.17 12.26
C ASP A 256 -1.43 -0.66 13.54
N ALA A 257 -0.86 -1.87 13.61
CA ALA A 257 -1.01 -2.80 14.73
C ALA A 257 0.34 -3.45 15.10
N GLN A 258 0.46 -3.98 16.32
CA GLN A 258 1.61 -4.82 16.69
C GLN A 258 1.30 -6.32 16.63
N GLU A 259 0.02 -6.70 16.78
CA GLU A 259 -0.43 -8.09 16.65
C GLU A 259 -1.07 -8.30 15.27
N SER A 260 -2.38 -8.07 15.10
CA SER A 260 -3.09 -8.32 13.83
C SER A 260 -4.05 -7.19 13.41
N ILE A 261 -4.45 -7.21 12.13
CA ILE A 261 -5.50 -6.35 11.58
C ILE A 261 -6.61 -7.24 11.01
N ALA A 262 -7.85 -7.07 11.47
CA ALA A 262 -8.99 -7.88 11.05
C ALA A 262 -10.22 -7.00 10.77
N VAL A 263 -10.37 -6.52 9.52
CA VAL A 263 -11.49 -5.67 9.09
C VAL A 263 -12.58 -6.53 8.46
N GLY A 264 -13.68 -6.70 9.18
CA GLY A 264 -14.70 -7.72 8.91
C GLY A 264 -15.80 -7.30 7.94
N ALA A 265 -16.37 -8.27 7.21
CA ALA A 265 -17.39 -8.06 6.17
C ALA A 265 -18.75 -7.56 6.71
N GLY A 266 -18.88 -6.24 6.88
CA GLY A 266 -20.18 -5.60 7.12
C GLY A 266 -20.99 -5.39 5.84
N ALA A 267 -22.32 -5.38 5.93
CA ALA A 267 -23.22 -5.17 4.79
C ALA A 267 -23.05 -3.83 4.05
N ASN A 268 -22.38 -2.85 4.68
CA ASN A 268 -21.93 -1.59 4.07
C ASN A 268 -20.44 -1.31 4.36
N GLY A 269 -19.66 -2.33 4.74
CA GLY A 269 -18.24 -2.16 5.10
C GLY A 269 -17.40 -1.82 3.87
N LYS A 270 -16.56 -0.79 3.97
CA LYS A 270 -15.56 -0.38 2.97
C LYS A 270 -14.40 0.34 3.67
N ILE A 271 -13.25 0.42 3.02
CA ILE A 271 -12.19 1.38 3.36
C ILE A 271 -11.94 2.23 2.11
N ALA A 272 -12.31 3.52 2.17
CA ALA A 272 -12.36 4.38 0.97
C ALA A 272 -11.57 5.68 1.15
N GLY A 273 -10.49 5.81 0.38
CA GLY A 273 -9.76 7.05 0.12
C GLY A 273 -9.93 7.47 -1.34
N ASP A 274 -11.14 7.38 -1.91
CA ASP A 274 -11.42 7.73 -3.30
C ASP A 274 -11.38 9.25 -3.53
N GLY A 275 -10.93 9.69 -4.71
CA GLY A 275 -11.02 11.07 -5.16
C GLY A 275 -12.37 11.39 -5.82
N GLY A 276 -12.72 12.67 -5.84
CA GLY A 276 -13.82 13.18 -6.66
C GLY A 276 -13.53 13.04 -8.16
N SER A 277 -14.53 13.28 -9.01
CA SER A 277 -14.32 13.27 -10.47
C SER A 277 -13.29 14.32 -10.88
N GLY A 278 -12.18 13.89 -11.48
CA GLY A 278 -11.03 14.71 -11.86
C GLY A 278 -9.96 14.85 -10.77
N GLY A 279 -10.23 14.40 -9.55
CA GLY A 279 -9.28 14.34 -8.43
C GLY A 279 -8.50 13.02 -8.40
N CYS A 280 -7.36 13.02 -7.72
CA CYS A 280 -6.56 11.79 -7.55
C CYS A 280 -7.09 10.92 -6.42
N GLY A 281 -6.87 9.61 -6.49
CA GLY A 281 -7.06 8.71 -5.36
C GLY A 281 -6.09 9.02 -4.21
N GLY A 282 -6.51 8.66 -3.00
CA GLY A 282 -5.78 8.90 -1.76
C GLY A 282 -4.67 7.89 -1.45
N ALA A 283 -4.33 7.75 -0.17
CA ALA A 283 -3.32 6.81 0.31
C ALA A 283 -3.87 5.95 1.46
N ILE A 284 -3.76 4.62 1.34
CA ILE A 284 -4.20 3.67 2.37
C ILE A 284 -3.02 2.78 2.76
N SER A 285 -2.68 2.69 4.04
CA SER A 285 -1.64 1.76 4.53
C SER A 285 -2.15 0.85 5.64
N PHE A 286 -1.80 -0.43 5.53
CA PHE A 286 -1.98 -1.44 6.57
C PHE A 286 -0.59 -1.87 7.04
N THR A 287 -0.27 -1.72 8.32
CA THR A 287 1.05 -2.08 8.87
C THR A 287 0.90 -2.98 10.09
N THR A 288 1.61 -4.10 10.11
CA THR A 288 1.90 -4.87 11.33
C THR A 288 3.39 -4.76 11.64
N ASP A 289 3.74 -4.49 12.91
CA ASP A 289 5.10 -4.13 13.35
C ASP A 289 5.69 -5.07 14.43
N GLY A 290 5.00 -6.16 14.79
CA GLY A 290 5.36 -7.03 15.91
C GLY A 290 5.50 -8.52 15.56
N THR A 291 4.78 -9.38 16.28
CA THR A 291 4.74 -10.82 16.00
C THR A 291 4.08 -11.11 14.64
N PRO A 292 4.26 -12.31 14.04
CA PRO A 292 3.63 -12.73 12.77
C PRO A 292 2.08 -12.85 12.76
N GLY A 293 1.37 -11.80 13.18
CA GLY A 293 -0.08 -11.72 13.11
C GLY A 293 -0.56 -11.34 11.70
N PRO A 294 -1.75 -11.82 11.28
CA PRO A 294 -2.22 -11.62 9.92
C PRO A 294 -2.87 -10.26 9.69
N ILE A 295 -2.94 -9.86 8.43
CA ILE A 295 -3.79 -8.77 7.92
C ILE A 295 -4.95 -9.42 7.15
N THR A 296 -6.16 -9.39 7.70
CA THR A 296 -7.37 -9.94 7.07
C THR A 296 -8.38 -8.84 6.77
N ILE A 297 -8.60 -8.56 5.48
CA ILE A 297 -9.48 -7.49 5.01
C ILE A 297 -10.62 -8.11 4.18
N HIS A 298 -11.80 -8.15 4.79
CA HIS A 298 -13.02 -8.74 4.24
C HIS A 298 -14.01 -7.71 3.67
N VAL A 299 -13.55 -6.47 3.48
CA VAL A 299 -14.27 -5.35 2.86
C VAL A 299 -13.52 -4.86 1.62
N PRO A 300 -14.16 -4.23 0.63
CA PRO A 300 -13.46 -3.57 -0.47
C PRO A 300 -12.59 -2.42 0.05
N VAL A 301 -11.37 -2.32 -0.48
CA VAL A 301 -10.45 -1.20 -0.28
C VAL A 301 -10.39 -0.39 -1.57
N THR A 302 -10.73 0.89 -1.51
CA THR A 302 -10.82 1.75 -2.70
C THR A 302 -10.03 3.05 -2.50
N ALA A 303 -9.15 3.37 -3.43
CA ALA A 303 -8.45 4.64 -3.53
C ALA A 303 -8.39 5.05 -5.02
N THR A 304 -9.55 5.12 -5.65
CA THR A 304 -9.70 5.42 -7.07
C THR A 304 -9.66 6.93 -7.34
N GLY A 305 -9.27 7.34 -8.54
CA GLY A 305 -9.28 8.75 -8.96
C GLY A 305 -9.79 8.89 -10.39
N THR A 306 -11.09 9.14 -10.55
CA THR A 306 -11.79 9.04 -11.85
C THR A 306 -11.75 10.33 -12.67
N GLY A 307 -12.20 10.31 -13.93
CA GLY A 307 -12.34 11.51 -14.77
C GLY A 307 -11.15 11.79 -15.70
N ALA A 308 -11.12 12.98 -16.31
CA ALA A 308 -10.12 13.31 -17.34
C ALA A 308 -8.69 13.44 -16.77
N ASP A 309 -8.53 14.09 -15.62
CA ASP A 309 -7.22 14.35 -15.00
C ASP A 309 -6.96 13.49 -13.75
N GLY A 310 -7.97 12.75 -13.28
CA GLY A 310 -7.86 11.90 -12.10
C GLY A 310 -6.85 10.76 -12.30
N GLY A 311 -5.90 10.66 -11.38
CA GLY A 311 -4.97 9.53 -11.27
C GLY A 311 -5.34 8.61 -10.12
N GLY A 312 -5.13 7.31 -10.26
CA GLY A 312 -5.37 6.35 -9.19
C GLY A 312 -4.47 6.57 -7.97
N GLY A 313 -4.96 6.17 -6.79
CA GLY A 313 -4.29 6.38 -5.51
C GLY A 313 -3.20 5.36 -5.19
N THR A 314 -2.88 5.25 -3.90
CA THR A 314 -1.83 4.35 -3.39
C THR A 314 -2.36 3.45 -2.28
N VAL A 315 -2.01 2.16 -2.33
CA VAL A 315 -2.26 1.20 -1.24
C VAL A 315 -0.94 0.53 -0.87
N CYS A 316 -0.62 0.49 0.42
CA CYS A 316 0.54 -0.20 0.98
C CYS A 316 0.10 -1.27 1.98
N VAL A 317 0.72 -2.44 1.95
CA VAL A 317 0.49 -3.52 2.93
C VAL A 317 1.83 -4.03 3.45
N ASP A 318 2.18 -3.70 4.69
CA ASP A 318 3.40 -4.16 5.38
C ASP A 318 3.01 -5.20 6.45
N GLY A 319 3.26 -6.48 6.16
CA GLY A 319 2.77 -7.64 6.95
C GLY A 319 3.87 -8.46 7.60
N GLN A 320 3.80 -8.72 8.91
CA GLN A 320 4.67 -9.72 9.57
C GLN A 320 4.13 -11.15 9.46
N GLY A 321 2.84 -11.33 9.17
CA GLY A 321 2.18 -12.60 8.91
C GLY A 321 1.53 -12.66 7.53
N ASP A 322 0.54 -13.55 7.37
CA ASP A 322 -0.26 -13.67 6.13
C ASP A 322 -1.12 -12.41 5.87
N ALA A 323 -1.32 -12.07 4.59
CA ALA A 323 -2.11 -10.92 4.16
C ALA A 323 -3.23 -11.35 3.20
N THR A 324 -4.49 -11.29 3.63
CA THR A 324 -5.65 -11.82 2.89
C THR A 324 -6.69 -10.75 2.58
N PHE A 325 -7.04 -10.60 1.30
CA PHE A 325 -8.06 -9.66 0.81
C PHE A 325 -9.18 -10.41 0.08
N SER A 326 -10.40 -10.44 0.65
CA SER A 326 -11.49 -11.27 0.09
C SER A 326 -12.46 -10.54 -0.82
N GLN A 327 -12.59 -9.22 -0.72
CA GLN A 327 -13.42 -8.41 -1.63
C GLN A 327 -12.60 -7.61 -2.65
N GLY A 328 -11.32 -7.34 -2.37
CA GLY A 328 -10.37 -6.79 -3.33
C GLY A 328 -9.87 -5.39 -3.00
N ILE A 329 -9.00 -4.88 -3.88
CA ILE A 329 -8.32 -3.58 -3.78
C ILE A 329 -8.47 -2.87 -5.13
N ASP A 330 -9.00 -1.64 -5.14
CA ASP A 330 -9.15 -0.85 -6.37
C ASP A 330 -8.45 0.51 -6.23
N VAL A 331 -7.33 0.65 -6.95
CA VAL A 331 -6.57 1.91 -7.12
C VAL A 331 -6.65 2.39 -8.57
N SER A 332 -7.72 2.05 -9.29
CA SER A 332 -7.89 2.47 -10.69
C SER A 332 -8.04 3.99 -10.83
N GLY A 333 -7.60 4.51 -11.98
CA GLY A 333 -7.62 5.93 -12.30
C GLY A 333 -8.28 6.27 -13.64
N GLY A 334 -8.44 7.56 -13.87
CA GLY A 334 -8.87 8.15 -15.12
C GLY A 334 -7.69 8.46 -16.04
N GLY A 335 -7.72 9.63 -16.69
CA GLY A 335 -6.68 10.04 -17.65
C GLY A 335 -5.33 10.40 -17.00
N GLY A 336 -5.29 10.63 -15.68
CA GLY A 336 -4.05 10.71 -14.91
C GLY A 336 -3.32 9.35 -14.79
N GLY A 337 -3.96 8.25 -15.17
CA GLY A 337 -3.42 6.89 -15.15
C GLY A 337 -3.78 6.11 -13.89
N GLY A 338 -3.57 4.79 -13.92
CA GLY A 338 -3.81 3.89 -12.80
C GLY A 338 -2.86 4.13 -11.63
N GLY A 339 -3.32 3.81 -10.41
CA GLY A 339 -2.57 4.01 -9.17
C GLY A 339 -1.50 2.96 -8.91
N SER A 340 -1.12 2.79 -7.64
CA SER A 340 -0.18 1.73 -7.26
C SER A 340 -0.52 0.98 -5.99
N LEU A 341 -0.33 -0.34 -6.03
CA LEU A 341 -0.35 -1.24 -4.88
C LEU A 341 1.08 -1.75 -4.63
N ASP A 342 1.55 -1.64 -3.39
CA ASP A 342 2.80 -2.27 -2.93
C ASP A 342 2.50 -3.14 -1.70
N VAL A 343 2.86 -4.43 -1.77
CA VAL A 343 2.69 -5.40 -0.68
C VAL A 343 4.07 -5.92 -0.29
N SER A 344 4.33 -5.98 1.01
CA SER A 344 5.53 -6.51 1.65
C SER A 344 5.10 -7.37 2.84
N ALA A 345 4.77 -8.64 2.61
CA ALA A 345 4.35 -9.59 3.65
C ALA A 345 5.47 -10.62 3.93
N ILE A 346 5.70 -10.99 5.19
CA ILE A 346 6.57 -12.14 5.51
C ILE A 346 5.79 -13.46 5.31
N GLY A 347 4.47 -13.45 5.55
CA GLY A 347 3.59 -14.58 5.24
C GLY A 347 3.11 -14.59 3.78
N THR A 348 2.08 -15.39 3.54
CA THR A 348 1.43 -15.55 2.23
C THR A 348 0.50 -14.37 1.94
N PHE A 349 0.64 -13.72 0.78
CA PHE A 349 -0.37 -12.81 0.26
C PHE A 349 -1.43 -13.59 -0.54
N THR A 350 -2.71 -13.42 -0.20
CA THR A 350 -3.85 -14.05 -0.87
C THR A 350 -4.89 -13.02 -1.27
N THR A 351 -5.23 -12.94 -2.56
CA THR A 351 -6.38 -12.14 -3.04
C THR A 351 -7.44 -13.03 -3.69
N ALA A 352 -8.61 -13.13 -3.06
CA ALA A 352 -9.79 -13.74 -3.67
C ALA A 352 -10.66 -12.70 -4.40
N GLY A 353 -10.57 -11.44 -3.97
CA GLY A 353 -11.17 -10.30 -4.67
C GLY A 353 -10.33 -9.85 -5.87
N ALA A 354 -10.87 -8.89 -6.62
CA ALA A 354 -10.14 -8.24 -7.70
C ALA A 354 -9.11 -7.26 -7.15
N VAL A 355 -7.92 -7.20 -7.75
CA VAL A 355 -6.95 -6.13 -7.54
C VAL A 355 -6.89 -5.32 -8.83
N ARG A 356 -7.09 -4.00 -8.78
CA ARG A 356 -7.06 -3.16 -9.99
C ARG A 356 -6.22 -1.91 -9.82
N ALA A 357 -5.45 -1.62 -10.86
CA ALA A 357 -4.75 -0.38 -11.12
C ALA A 357 -4.93 0.01 -12.60
N ASP A 358 -6.14 -0.19 -13.15
CA ASP A 358 -6.48 0.20 -14.52
C ASP A 358 -6.48 1.74 -14.64
N GLY A 359 -6.11 2.27 -15.79
CA GLY A 359 -6.18 3.69 -16.12
C GLY A 359 -6.91 3.91 -17.45
N THR A 360 -7.59 5.04 -17.64
CA THR A 360 -7.92 5.49 -19.01
C THR A 360 -6.72 6.20 -19.65
N GLY A 361 -5.88 6.85 -18.83
CA GLY A 361 -4.47 7.06 -19.11
C GLY A 361 -3.66 5.77 -19.01
N ASP A 362 -2.34 5.86 -18.80
CA ASP A 362 -1.48 4.68 -18.68
C ASP A 362 -1.93 3.79 -17.49
N GLY A 363 -1.79 2.47 -17.63
CA GLY A 363 -2.02 1.53 -16.53
C GLY A 363 -1.02 1.74 -15.39
N GLY A 364 -1.45 1.42 -14.17
CA GLY A 364 -0.71 1.64 -12.93
C GLY A 364 0.43 0.65 -12.67
N CYS A 365 0.73 0.42 -11.39
CA CYS A 365 1.79 -0.49 -10.95
C CYS A 365 1.37 -1.30 -9.71
N ILE A 366 1.34 -2.62 -9.84
CA ILE A 366 1.05 -3.56 -8.76
C ILE A 366 2.33 -4.33 -8.42
N SER A 367 2.65 -4.42 -7.13
CA SER A 367 3.88 -5.02 -6.60
C SER A 367 3.52 -5.92 -5.41
N PHE A 368 3.90 -7.20 -5.49
CA PHE A 368 3.74 -8.16 -4.40
C PHE A 368 5.09 -8.76 -4.02
N CYS A 369 5.64 -8.35 -2.88
CA CYS A 369 6.72 -9.03 -2.18
C CYS A 369 6.11 -9.84 -1.05
N ALA A 370 6.25 -11.16 -1.05
CA ALA A 370 5.60 -12.02 -0.05
C ALA A 370 6.41 -13.29 0.28
N GLY A 371 6.13 -13.95 1.40
CA GLY A 371 6.59 -15.33 1.62
C GLY A 371 6.01 -16.31 0.59
N GLY A 372 4.78 -16.07 0.14
CA GLY A 372 4.11 -16.80 -0.95
C GLY A 372 2.98 -15.95 -1.56
N VAL A 373 2.54 -16.24 -2.80
CA VAL A 373 1.48 -15.45 -3.46
C VAL A 373 0.40 -16.33 -4.07
N VAL A 374 -0.87 -16.03 -3.74
CA VAL A 374 -2.07 -16.72 -4.24
C VAL A 374 -3.02 -15.73 -4.90
N ILE A 375 -3.08 -15.78 -6.24
CA ILE A 375 -3.97 -14.97 -7.08
C ILE A 375 -5.23 -15.78 -7.37
N GLY A 376 -6.24 -15.60 -6.52
CA GLY A 376 -7.58 -16.19 -6.65
C GLY A 376 -8.48 -15.39 -7.61
N GLY A 377 -8.54 -14.07 -7.42
CA GLY A 377 -9.28 -13.14 -8.29
C GLY A 377 -8.42 -12.51 -9.41
N PRO A 378 -9.00 -11.62 -10.23
CA PRO A 378 -8.28 -10.93 -11.30
C PRO A 378 -7.41 -9.78 -10.75
N VAL A 379 -6.18 -9.69 -11.23
CA VAL A 379 -5.20 -8.63 -11.00
C VAL A 379 -5.04 -7.85 -12.32
N THR A 380 -5.51 -6.62 -12.40
CA THR A 380 -5.50 -5.83 -13.65
C THR A 380 -4.79 -4.49 -13.48
N SER A 381 -4.07 -4.07 -14.52
CA SER A 381 -3.36 -2.79 -14.56
C SER A 381 -3.29 -2.27 -16.01
N ARG A 382 -4.43 -2.22 -16.70
CA ARG A 382 -4.55 -1.88 -18.13
C ARG A 382 -4.48 -0.38 -18.43
N GLY A 383 -4.10 -0.04 -19.66
CA GLY A 383 -4.35 1.28 -20.26
C GLY A 383 -5.55 1.24 -21.22
N LEU A 384 -6.60 2.00 -20.91
CA LEU A 384 -7.94 1.80 -21.50
C LEU A 384 -8.36 2.79 -22.60
N THR A 385 -7.75 3.96 -22.75
CA THR A 385 -8.03 4.88 -23.89
C THR A 385 -6.75 5.42 -24.51
N ALA A 386 -6.34 4.83 -25.63
CA ALA A 386 -5.10 5.08 -26.35
C ALA A 386 -3.84 5.19 -25.45
N ALA A 387 -3.74 4.36 -24.42
CA ALA A 387 -2.71 4.45 -23.38
C ALA A 387 -1.97 3.11 -23.13
N ALA A 388 -0.79 3.17 -22.52
CA ALA A 388 0.06 2.00 -22.34
C ALA A 388 -0.42 1.09 -21.20
N GLY A 389 -0.17 -0.21 -21.34
CA GLY A 389 -0.33 -1.16 -20.26
C GLY A 389 0.62 -0.87 -19.09
N GLY A 390 0.16 -1.16 -17.87
CA GLY A 390 0.90 -0.92 -16.63
C GLY A 390 1.89 -2.03 -16.28
N GLY A 391 2.06 -2.28 -14.99
CA GLY A 391 2.95 -3.33 -14.48
C GLY A 391 2.34 -4.17 -13.37
N VAL A 392 2.55 -5.49 -13.42
CA VAL A 392 2.34 -6.41 -12.29
C VAL A 392 3.66 -7.11 -12.01
N MET A 393 4.15 -6.99 -10.77
CA MET A 393 5.34 -7.67 -10.27
C MET A 393 4.96 -8.55 -9.08
N VAL A 394 5.41 -9.80 -9.09
CA VAL A 394 5.39 -10.73 -7.95
C VAL A 394 6.82 -11.18 -7.70
N MET A 395 7.24 -11.09 -6.45
CA MET A 395 8.47 -11.68 -5.92
C MET A 395 8.07 -12.46 -4.67
N ALA A 396 8.07 -13.78 -4.73
CA ALA A 396 7.78 -14.65 -3.58
C ALA A 396 9.01 -15.45 -3.16
N ASP A 397 9.25 -15.57 -1.85
CA ASP A 397 10.33 -16.41 -1.33
C ASP A 397 10.04 -17.92 -1.52
N ALA A 398 8.75 -18.32 -1.52
CA ALA A 398 8.28 -19.67 -1.83
C ALA A 398 7.40 -19.70 -3.11
N ASP A 399 6.24 -20.36 -3.06
CA ASP A 399 5.39 -20.61 -4.22
C ASP A 399 4.58 -19.38 -4.68
N VAL A 400 4.36 -19.27 -6.00
CA VAL A 400 3.41 -18.36 -6.65
C VAL A 400 2.36 -19.16 -7.40
N SER A 401 1.08 -18.87 -7.16
CA SER A 401 -0.03 -19.56 -7.82
C SER A 401 -1.07 -18.60 -8.38
N VAL A 402 -1.47 -18.84 -9.63
CA VAL A 402 -2.59 -18.14 -10.30
C VAL A 402 -3.70 -19.15 -10.54
N SER A 403 -4.87 -18.91 -9.95
CA SER A 403 -6.01 -19.84 -9.98
C SER A 403 -6.64 -19.94 -11.37
N ALA A 404 -7.54 -20.91 -11.58
CA ALA A 404 -8.29 -21.04 -12.83
C ALA A 404 -9.26 -19.86 -13.11
N ALA A 405 -9.56 -19.04 -12.11
CA ALA A 405 -10.26 -17.75 -12.25
C ALA A 405 -9.32 -16.54 -12.15
N GLY A 406 -8.02 -16.79 -11.91
CA GLY A 406 -6.97 -15.79 -11.84
C GLY A 406 -6.62 -15.27 -13.23
N ILE A 407 -6.67 -13.94 -13.36
CA ILE A 407 -6.27 -13.20 -14.56
C ILE A 407 -5.20 -12.22 -14.10
N VAL A 408 -4.10 -12.10 -14.84
CA VAL A 408 -3.07 -11.06 -14.65
C VAL A 408 -3.00 -10.26 -15.94
N ASP A 409 -3.68 -9.12 -15.99
CA ASP A 409 -3.95 -8.38 -17.23
C ASP A 409 -3.35 -6.96 -17.17
N VAL A 410 -2.29 -6.76 -17.93
CA VAL A 410 -1.60 -5.48 -18.12
C VAL A 410 -1.69 -5.01 -19.58
N SER A 411 -2.74 -5.41 -20.29
CA SER A 411 -2.93 -5.09 -21.71
C SER A 411 -3.17 -3.60 -21.98
N SER A 412 -3.01 -3.20 -23.24
CA SER A 412 -3.51 -1.93 -23.79
C SER A 412 -4.71 -2.24 -24.70
N THR A 413 -5.78 -1.46 -24.63
CA THR A 413 -6.97 -1.64 -25.50
C THR A 413 -6.76 -1.03 -26.90
N ASP A 414 -6.28 0.20 -26.92
CA ASP A 414 -6.57 1.18 -27.98
C ASP A 414 -5.33 1.63 -28.78
N GLY A 415 -4.27 0.81 -28.77
CA GLY A 415 -3.17 0.95 -29.71
C GLY A 415 -1.87 1.53 -29.15
N ASN A 416 -1.67 1.49 -27.85
CA ASN A 416 -0.34 1.68 -27.26
C ASN A 416 0.28 0.33 -26.89
N SER A 417 1.52 0.35 -26.39
CA SER A 417 2.21 -0.89 -26.00
C SER A 417 1.55 -1.61 -24.83
N GLY A 418 1.59 -2.94 -24.87
CA GLY A 418 1.24 -3.79 -23.74
C GLY A 418 2.20 -3.59 -22.56
N GLY A 419 1.75 -3.94 -21.36
CA GLY A 419 2.46 -3.71 -20.11
C GLY A 419 3.58 -4.72 -19.81
N CYS A 420 3.91 -4.85 -18.54
CA CYS A 420 4.92 -5.77 -18.04
C CYS A 420 4.34 -6.67 -16.94
N VAL A 421 4.41 -8.00 -17.12
CA VAL A 421 4.19 -8.99 -16.06
C VAL A 421 5.53 -9.61 -15.69
N ASP A 422 5.83 -9.63 -14.39
CA ASP A 422 7.06 -10.18 -13.83
C ASP A 422 6.64 -11.08 -12.64
N LEU A 423 6.63 -12.40 -12.81
CA LEU A 423 6.27 -13.35 -11.75
C LEU A 423 7.50 -14.17 -11.36
N GLU A 424 8.09 -13.88 -10.21
CA GLU A 424 9.26 -14.57 -9.66
C GLU A 424 8.86 -15.35 -8.39
N ALA A 425 9.16 -16.64 -8.36
CA ALA A 425 8.97 -17.54 -7.23
C ALA A 425 10.32 -18.15 -6.81
N GLY A 426 10.66 -18.11 -5.53
CA GLY A 426 11.79 -18.88 -4.97
C GLY A 426 11.50 -20.38 -4.92
N GLY A 427 10.22 -20.73 -4.77
CA GLY A 427 9.67 -22.07 -5.01
C GLY A 427 9.08 -22.22 -6.41
N ASN A 428 7.90 -22.81 -6.51
CA ASN A 428 7.23 -23.16 -7.76
C ASN A 428 6.32 -22.03 -8.28
N LEU A 429 6.25 -21.89 -9.60
CA LEU A 429 5.32 -20.96 -10.26
C LEU A 429 4.23 -21.75 -11.01
N ARG A 430 2.99 -21.68 -10.52
CA ARG A 430 1.85 -22.43 -11.04
C ARG A 430 0.78 -21.53 -11.65
N LEU A 431 0.72 -21.51 -12.98
CA LEU A 431 -0.43 -20.98 -13.72
C LEU A 431 -1.43 -22.12 -13.90
N ALA A 432 -2.66 -22.01 -13.40
CA ALA A 432 -3.67 -23.08 -13.48
C ALA A 432 -4.27 -23.24 -14.89
N ALA A 433 -4.92 -24.37 -15.17
CA ALA A 433 -5.69 -24.52 -16.41
C ALA A 433 -6.86 -23.51 -16.42
N GLY A 434 -6.91 -22.66 -17.45
CA GLY A 434 -7.87 -21.56 -17.55
C GLY A 434 -7.39 -20.19 -17.02
N SER A 435 -6.26 -20.13 -16.31
CA SER A 435 -5.69 -18.82 -15.89
C SER A 435 -5.22 -18.01 -17.09
N ILE A 436 -5.27 -16.69 -17.01
CA ILE A 436 -4.78 -15.79 -18.07
C ILE A 436 -3.65 -14.91 -17.53
N VAL A 437 -2.55 -14.81 -18.28
CA VAL A 437 -1.55 -13.75 -18.15
C VAL A 437 -1.53 -13.00 -19.48
N ASP A 438 -1.91 -11.73 -19.48
CA ASP A 438 -2.09 -10.93 -20.69
C ASP A 438 -1.30 -9.62 -20.63
N ALA A 439 -0.40 -9.44 -21.58
CA ALA A 439 0.35 -8.23 -21.83
C ALA A 439 0.24 -7.81 -23.31
N ASP A 440 -0.89 -8.09 -23.96
CA ASP A 440 -1.14 -7.73 -25.35
C ASP A 440 -1.17 -6.19 -25.54
N ALA A 441 -0.63 -5.72 -26.66
CA ALA A 441 -0.82 -4.36 -27.12
C ALA A 441 -2.19 -4.20 -27.81
N GLY A 442 -2.71 -2.97 -27.82
CA GLY A 442 -4.01 -2.70 -28.44
C GLY A 442 -4.01 -2.90 -29.95
N ALA A 443 -5.17 -3.20 -30.51
CA ALA A 443 -5.33 -3.75 -31.88
C ALA A 443 -4.94 -2.81 -33.04
N THR A 444 -4.49 -1.59 -32.76
CA THR A 444 -3.99 -0.64 -33.76
C THR A 444 -2.66 -1.12 -34.35
N ALA A 445 -2.39 -0.79 -35.62
CA ALA A 445 -1.15 -1.18 -36.29
C ALA A 445 0.05 -0.33 -35.83
N GLY A 446 1.17 -0.98 -35.49
CA GLY A 446 2.41 -0.35 -35.04
C GLY A 446 2.67 -0.46 -33.53
N SER A 447 1.70 -0.92 -32.75
CA SER A 447 1.73 -1.04 -31.29
C SER A 447 2.57 -2.27 -30.87
N GLY A 448 3.67 -2.05 -30.14
CA GLY A 448 4.58 -3.13 -29.75
C GLY A 448 4.07 -3.90 -28.53
N GLY A 449 4.12 -5.23 -28.58
CA GLY A 449 3.66 -6.13 -27.53
C GLY A 449 4.41 -5.97 -26.21
N GLY A 450 3.78 -6.42 -25.12
CA GLY A 450 4.32 -6.30 -23.78
C GLY A 450 5.46 -7.26 -23.45
N LEU A 451 5.78 -7.30 -22.17
CA LEU A 451 6.79 -8.20 -21.59
C LEU A 451 6.13 -9.13 -20.58
N VAL A 452 6.44 -10.42 -20.67
CA VAL A 452 6.12 -11.39 -19.62
C VAL A 452 7.39 -12.12 -19.21
N CYS A 453 7.65 -12.14 -17.90
CA CYS A 453 8.69 -12.93 -17.26
C CYS A 453 8.03 -13.87 -16.25
N LEU A 454 8.39 -15.15 -16.30
CA LEU A 454 7.89 -16.22 -15.43
C LEU A 454 9.08 -17.01 -14.92
N VAL A 455 9.34 -16.93 -13.62
CA VAL A 455 10.56 -17.45 -13.00
C VAL A 455 10.22 -18.31 -11.79
N ALA A 456 10.84 -19.49 -11.67
CA ALA A 456 10.70 -20.38 -10.53
C ALA A 456 12.06 -20.93 -10.09
N GLY A 457 12.38 -20.85 -8.80
CA GLY A 457 13.64 -21.34 -8.23
C GLY A 457 14.88 -20.66 -8.81
N SER A 458 14.89 -19.36 -9.00
CA SER A 458 16.03 -18.65 -9.62
C SER A 458 17.03 -18.05 -8.63
N PRO A 459 18.32 -17.93 -9.00
CA PRO A 459 19.02 -18.70 -10.03
C PRO A 459 19.45 -20.10 -9.54
N ASP A 460 19.38 -20.32 -8.23
CA ASP A 460 20.07 -21.38 -7.50
C ASP A 460 19.20 -22.08 -6.43
N LEU A 461 17.89 -21.84 -6.44
CA LEU A 461 16.87 -22.47 -5.60
C LEU A 461 16.19 -23.67 -6.33
N PRO A 462 15.42 -24.53 -5.64
CA PRO A 462 14.57 -25.52 -6.29
C PRO A 462 13.18 -24.94 -6.61
N GLY A 463 12.80 -24.92 -7.89
CA GLY A 463 11.47 -24.46 -8.30
C GLY A 463 11.10 -24.84 -9.72
N ASP A 464 9.91 -25.40 -9.90
CA ASP A 464 9.37 -25.78 -11.20
C ASP A 464 8.28 -24.80 -11.66
N LEU A 465 8.22 -24.54 -12.97
CA LEU A 465 7.27 -23.64 -13.63
C LEU A 465 6.26 -24.49 -14.42
N THR A 466 4.98 -24.45 -14.04
CA THR A 466 3.92 -25.19 -14.74
C THR A 466 2.90 -24.24 -15.37
N VAL A 467 2.87 -24.21 -16.71
CA VAL A 467 1.97 -23.39 -17.53
C VAL A 467 0.71 -24.21 -17.87
N GLY A 468 -0.35 -23.98 -17.08
CA GLY A 468 -1.70 -24.51 -17.29
C GLY A 468 -2.55 -23.69 -18.26
N GLY A 469 -2.42 -22.37 -18.19
CA GLY A 469 -3.30 -21.42 -18.86
C GLY A 469 -2.65 -20.71 -20.06
N THR A 470 -3.19 -19.55 -20.40
CA THR A 470 -2.72 -18.73 -21.53
C THR A 470 -1.80 -17.61 -21.08
N VAL A 471 -0.63 -17.50 -21.71
CA VAL A 471 0.33 -16.41 -21.55
C VAL A 471 0.44 -15.67 -22.87
N HIS A 472 0.05 -14.39 -22.89
CA HIS A 472 0.06 -13.56 -24.08
C HIS A 472 0.90 -12.29 -23.89
N ALA A 473 1.57 -11.85 -24.95
CA ALA A 473 2.20 -10.53 -25.02
C ALA A 473 2.27 -10.00 -26.46
N LYS A 474 1.20 -10.21 -27.23
CA LYS A 474 1.08 -9.94 -28.67
C LYS A 474 1.19 -8.47 -29.00
N GLY A 475 1.50 -8.18 -30.26
CA GLY A 475 1.56 -6.81 -30.79
C GLY A 475 1.31 -6.73 -32.29
N SER A 476 1.66 -5.60 -32.89
CA SER A 476 1.50 -5.31 -34.31
C SER A 476 2.66 -4.48 -34.88
N THR A 477 3.75 -4.30 -34.13
CA THR A 477 4.83 -3.40 -34.52
C THR A 477 5.78 -4.03 -35.54
N THR A 478 6.26 -3.18 -36.43
CA THR A 478 7.32 -3.52 -37.39
C THR A 478 8.71 -3.12 -36.91
N GLY A 479 8.81 -2.41 -35.78
CA GLY A 479 10.04 -1.88 -35.20
C GLY A 479 10.78 -2.81 -34.23
N VAL A 480 11.47 -2.21 -33.24
CA VAL A 480 12.33 -2.92 -32.27
C VAL A 480 11.72 -3.06 -30.86
N GLY A 481 10.55 -2.48 -30.59
CA GLY A 481 9.84 -2.64 -29.32
C GLY A 481 8.96 -3.88 -29.35
N SER A 482 9.50 -5.02 -28.92
CA SER A 482 8.98 -6.34 -29.31
C SER A 482 8.42 -7.16 -28.15
N ALA A 483 7.24 -7.71 -28.37
CA ALA A 483 6.63 -8.84 -27.66
C ALA A 483 7.66 -9.87 -27.19
N ARG A 484 7.75 -10.10 -25.87
CA ARG A 484 8.67 -11.09 -25.30
C ARG A 484 8.07 -11.83 -24.11
N ALA A 485 8.08 -13.16 -24.20
CA ALA A 485 7.89 -14.07 -23.07
C ALA A 485 9.24 -14.68 -22.65
N THR A 486 9.55 -14.68 -21.35
CA THR A 486 10.71 -15.37 -20.77
C THR A 486 10.22 -16.32 -19.69
N LEU A 487 10.60 -17.58 -19.79
CA LEU A 487 10.27 -18.64 -18.84
C LEU A 487 11.58 -19.22 -18.33
N GLU A 488 11.85 -19.18 -17.03
CA GLU A 488 13.07 -19.73 -16.42
C GLU A 488 12.74 -20.56 -15.17
N SER A 489 13.19 -21.81 -15.12
CA SER A 489 12.98 -22.68 -13.95
C SER A 489 13.88 -23.92 -13.95
N CYS A 490 13.73 -24.79 -12.95
CA CYS A 490 14.24 -26.15 -13.02
C CYS A 490 13.55 -26.96 -14.11
N THR A 491 12.28 -27.30 -13.90
CA THR A 491 11.43 -27.94 -14.89
C THR A 491 10.44 -26.92 -15.44
N ILE A 492 10.43 -26.70 -16.75
CA ILE A 492 9.34 -25.98 -17.42
C ILE A 492 8.35 -27.05 -17.90
N HIS A 493 7.14 -27.08 -17.37
CA HIS A 493 6.05 -27.94 -17.84
C HIS A 493 4.97 -27.10 -18.52
N VAL A 494 4.90 -27.17 -19.85
CA VAL A 494 3.77 -26.61 -20.61
C VAL A 494 2.74 -27.71 -20.81
N THR A 495 1.61 -27.58 -20.14
CA THR A 495 0.55 -28.60 -20.12
C THR A 495 -0.26 -28.62 -21.43
N SER A 496 -1.14 -29.61 -21.60
CA SER A 496 -1.96 -29.77 -22.82
C SER A 496 -2.92 -28.62 -23.11
N THR A 497 -3.20 -27.76 -22.12
CA THR A 497 -3.97 -26.50 -22.26
C THR A 497 -3.10 -25.25 -22.25
N GLY A 498 -1.78 -25.38 -22.04
CA GLY A 498 -0.84 -24.28 -21.94
C GLY A 498 -0.58 -23.60 -23.28
N ILE A 499 -0.71 -22.28 -23.30
CA ILE A 499 -0.43 -21.44 -24.47
C ILE A 499 0.58 -20.35 -24.09
N VAL A 500 1.62 -20.15 -24.89
CA VAL A 500 2.55 -19.01 -24.82
C VAL A 500 2.58 -18.34 -26.19
N ASP A 501 2.09 -17.11 -26.30
CA ASP A 501 1.81 -16.46 -27.59
C ASP A 501 2.28 -15.00 -27.61
N THR A 502 3.39 -14.74 -28.31
CA THR A 502 3.96 -13.40 -28.52
C THR A 502 3.70 -12.87 -29.94
N THR A 503 2.77 -13.46 -30.70
CA THR A 503 2.62 -13.19 -32.13
C THR A 503 2.26 -11.73 -32.50
N GLY A 504 2.56 -11.38 -33.75
CA GLY A 504 2.17 -10.13 -34.41
C GLY A 504 3.34 -9.15 -34.60
N ASP A 505 4.21 -8.97 -33.61
CA ASP A 505 5.42 -8.14 -33.75
C ASP A 505 6.47 -8.79 -34.65
N THR A 506 7.14 -8.00 -35.50
CA THR A 506 8.15 -8.53 -36.45
C THR A 506 9.41 -9.11 -35.79
N GLN A 507 9.62 -8.90 -34.49
CA GLN A 507 10.74 -9.47 -33.72
C GLN A 507 10.28 -10.16 -32.42
N ALA A 508 9.03 -10.63 -32.37
CA ALA A 508 8.44 -11.36 -31.25
C ALA A 508 9.27 -12.59 -30.82
N ARG A 509 9.55 -12.76 -29.52
CA ARG A 509 10.37 -13.87 -28.99
C ARG A 509 9.76 -14.57 -27.79
N ASN A 510 9.89 -15.89 -27.78
CA ASN A 510 9.80 -16.69 -26.55
C ASN A 510 11.21 -17.14 -26.16
N ASN A 511 11.54 -17.16 -24.87
CA ASN A 511 12.82 -17.65 -24.37
C ASN A 511 12.59 -18.57 -23.18
N LEU A 512 12.84 -19.87 -23.37
CA LEU A 512 12.61 -20.91 -22.36
C LEU A 512 13.96 -21.42 -21.85
N ILE A 513 14.27 -21.20 -20.57
CA ILE A 513 15.49 -21.66 -19.91
C ILE A 513 15.10 -22.68 -18.84
N ALA A 514 15.29 -23.96 -19.16
CA ALA A 514 15.05 -25.04 -18.20
C ALA A 514 16.40 -25.57 -17.70
N ARG A 515 16.65 -25.45 -16.39
CA ARG A 515 17.90 -25.87 -15.73
C ARG A 515 17.98 -27.37 -15.49
N ARG A 516 16.82 -28.08 -15.49
CA ARG A 516 16.70 -29.54 -15.34
C ARG A 516 15.99 -30.18 -16.55
N ALA A 517 14.78 -29.76 -16.93
CA ALA A 517 14.03 -30.35 -18.05
C ALA A 517 12.93 -29.45 -18.65
N LEU A 518 12.63 -29.63 -19.94
CA LEU A 518 11.47 -29.01 -20.60
C LEU A 518 10.46 -30.10 -20.99
N VAL A 519 9.31 -30.10 -20.32
CA VAL A 519 8.19 -31.02 -20.55
C VAL A 519 7.10 -30.26 -21.30
N ILE A 520 6.64 -30.82 -22.42
CA ILE A 520 5.60 -30.23 -23.26
C ILE A 520 4.59 -31.32 -23.60
N ASP A 521 3.37 -31.17 -23.10
CA ASP A 521 2.29 -32.12 -23.33
C ASP A 521 1.69 -31.98 -24.74
N ALA A 522 1.09 -33.05 -25.25
CA ALA A 522 0.33 -33.00 -26.50
C ALA A 522 -0.89 -32.08 -26.36
N GLY A 523 -0.89 -30.97 -27.10
CA GLY A 523 -1.93 -29.92 -27.07
C GLY A 523 -1.37 -28.53 -26.79
N ALA A 524 -0.23 -28.45 -26.10
CA ALA A 524 0.49 -27.21 -25.79
C ALA A 524 0.84 -26.40 -27.06
N GLN A 525 0.83 -25.07 -26.96
CA GLN A 525 1.12 -24.16 -28.08
C GLN A 525 2.11 -23.06 -27.68
N ILE A 526 3.24 -22.96 -28.38
CA ILE A 526 4.26 -21.93 -28.17
C ILE A 526 4.46 -21.18 -29.51
N LYS A 527 4.12 -19.89 -29.56
CA LYS A 527 4.00 -19.14 -30.83
C LYS A 527 4.82 -17.85 -30.85
N THR A 528 5.47 -17.59 -31.99
CA THR A 528 6.03 -16.29 -32.39
C THR A 528 5.64 -15.97 -33.83
N THR A 529 5.81 -14.71 -34.26
CA THR A 529 5.40 -14.24 -35.60
C THR A 529 6.16 -14.92 -36.74
N GLY A 530 7.42 -15.33 -36.53
CA GLY A 530 8.18 -16.19 -37.45
C GLY A 530 8.63 -15.57 -38.78
N VAL A 531 8.10 -14.41 -39.18
CA VAL A 531 8.42 -13.72 -40.45
C VAL A 531 9.84 -13.17 -40.55
N ASN A 532 10.57 -13.11 -39.43
CA ASN A 532 11.92 -12.56 -39.31
C ASN A 532 12.81 -13.60 -38.60
N PRO A 533 14.08 -13.81 -39.01
CA PRO A 533 15.03 -14.63 -38.25
C PRO A 533 15.13 -14.27 -36.76
N SER A 534 14.90 -13.01 -36.39
CA SER A 534 14.88 -12.51 -35.01
C SER A 534 13.59 -12.80 -34.23
N SER A 535 12.54 -13.35 -34.87
CA SER A 535 11.24 -13.65 -34.25
C SER A 535 11.04 -15.15 -34.03
N ARG A 536 11.67 -15.70 -32.98
CA ARG A 536 11.79 -17.14 -32.74
C ARG A 536 11.56 -17.50 -31.28
N SER A 537 11.21 -18.77 -31.06
CA SER A 537 11.23 -19.38 -29.73
C SER A 537 12.62 -19.97 -29.50
N ASN A 538 13.37 -19.43 -28.55
CA ASN A 538 14.67 -19.95 -28.14
C ASN A 538 14.49 -20.88 -26.94
N VAL A 539 15.25 -21.98 -26.91
CA VAL A 539 15.21 -22.98 -25.84
C VAL A 539 16.63 -23.25 -25.34
N THR A 540 16.85 -23.12 -24.03
CA THR A 540 18.13 -23.43 -23.38
C THR A 540 17.93 -24.58 -22.40
N LEU A 541 18.76 -25.62 -22.51
CA LEU A 541 18.62 -26.90 -21.81
C LEU A 541 19.99 -27.45 -21.35
N PRO A 542 20.05 -28.31 -20.30
CA PRO A 542 21.29 -28.97 -19.91
C PRO A 542 21.73 -30.00 -20.96
N THR A 543 23.03 -30.18 -21.10
CA THR A 543 23.62 -31.22 -21.98
C THR A 543 23.11 -32.61 -21.62
N GLY A 544 22.45 -33.28 -22.57
CA GLY A 544 21.86 -34.61 -22.37
C GLY A 544 20.34 -34.61 -22.17
N ALA A 545 19.71 -33.44 -22.02
CA ALA A 545 18.25 -33.33 -22.00
C ALA A 545 17.63 -33.81 -23.33
N PRO A 546 16.40 -34.38 -23.30
CA PRO A 546 15.65 -34.68 -24.52
C PRO A 546 15.30 -33.38 -25.27
N LEU A 547 15.40 -33.41 -26.60
CA LEU A 547 14.97 -32.29 -27.43
C LEU A 547 13.43 -32.18 -27.42
N PRO A 548 12.86 -30.97 -27.31
CA PRO A 548 11.41 -30.78 -27.24
C PRO A 548 10.72 -31.12 -28.57
N ALA A 549 9.46 -31.53 -28.50
CA ALA A 549 8.67 -31.90 -29.67
C ALA A 549 8.37 -30.68 -30.55
N ALA A 550 8.94 -30.66 -31.77
CA ALA A 550 8.85 -29.52 -32.69
C ALA A 550 7.41 -29.13 -33.11
N THR A 551 6.42 -30.02 -32.91
CA THR A 551 5.01 -29.80 -33.25
C THR A 551 4.29 -28.82 -32.32
N ALA A 552 4.82 -28.53 -31.12
CA ALA A 552 4.23 -27.55 -30.21
C ALA A 552 4.62 -26.11 -30.54
N PHE A 553 5.63 -25.91 -31.40
CA PHE A 553 6.19 -24.60 -31.72
C PHE A 553 5.70 -24.10 -33.08
N THR A 554 5.28 -22.83 -33.14
CA THR A 554 4.87 -22.14 -34.37
C THR A 554 5.62 -20.80 -34.47
N PRO A 555 6.57 -20.63 -35.41
CA PRO A 555 7.10 -21.64 -36.34
C PRO A 555 7.84 -22.78 -35.60
N PRO A 556 8.00 -23.95 -36.22
CA PRO A 556 8.80 -25.04 -35.66
C PRO A 556 10.25 -24.62 -35.39
N LEU A 557 10.83 -25.15 -34.31
CA LEU A 557 12.22 -24.89 -33.92
C LEU A 557 13.21 -25.36 -35.00
N LEU A 558 14.24 -24.54 -35.28
CA LEU A 558 15.44 -25.00 -35.97
C LEU A 558 16.52 -25.43 -34.96
N THR A 559 17.55 -26.13 -35.44
CA THR A 559 18.72 -26.53 -34.62
C THR A 559 19.53 -25.35 -34.10
N SER A 560 19.38 -24.15 -34.68
CA SER A 560 19.95 -22.89 -34.18
C SER A 560 19.25 -22.36 -32.93
N ASP A 561 18.03 -22.83 -32.66
CA ASP A 561 17.11 -22.23 -31.68
C ASP A 561 17.18 -22.96 -30.33
N VAL A 562 17.87 -24.12 -30.30
CA VAL A 562 18.12 -24.92 -29.10
C VAL A 562 19.59 -24.81 -28.70
N THR A 563 19.86 -24.25 -27.52
CA THR A 563 21.19 -24.16 -26.93
C THR A 563 21.34 -25.21 -25.83
N LEU A 564 22.33 -26.10 -25.96
CA LEU A 564 22.69 -27.05 -24.91
C LEU A 564 23.90 -26.54 -24.13
N LEU A 565 23.75 -26.37 -22.82
CA LEU A 565 24.80 -25.89 -21.92
C LEU A 565 25.16 -26.95 -20.87
N PRO A 566 26.43 -27.11 -20.48
CA PRO A 566 26.79 -27.97 -19.34
C PRO A 566 26.25 -27.38 -18.03
N PRO A 567 26.11 -28.19 -16.96
CA PRO A 567 25.90 -27.66 -15.62
C PRO A 567 27.11 -26.84 -15.16
N CYS A 568 26.86 -25.76 -14.43
CA CYS A 568 27.90 -25.01 -13.73
C CYS A 568 28.38 -25.81 -12.51
N THR A 569 29.65 -25.64 -12.14
CA THR A 569 30.26 -26.26 -10.96
C THR A 569 30.73 -25.25 -9.91
N ALA A 570 30.52 -23.95 -10.16
CA ALA A 570 30.89 -22.86 -9.26
C ALA A 570 30.10 -21.56 -9.57
N LEU A 571 30.05 -20.65 -8.61
CA LEU A 571 29.53 -19.29 -8.79
C LEU A 571 30.32 -18.53 -9.88
N ALA A 572 29.61 -17.65 -10.61
CA ALA A 572 30.14 -16.79 -11.67
C ALA A 572 30.82 -17.52 -12.88
N GLN A 573 30.68 -18.84 -12.99
CA GLN A 573 31.03 -19.56 -14.22
C GLN A 573 30.10 -19.14 -15.36
N THR A 574 30.65 -18.84 -16.54
CA THR A 574 29.89 -18.43 -17.74
C THR A 574 29.80 -19.58 -18.76
N GLY A 575 28.76 -19.55 -19.60
CA GLY A 575 28.54 -20.59 -20.62
C GLY A 575 28.05 -21.94 -20.08
N CYS A 576 27.38 -21.93 -18.92
CA CYS A 576 26.78 -23.09 -18.26
C CYS A 576 25.40 -22.72 -17.69
N LEU A 577 24.62 -23.72 -17.30
CA LEU A 577 23.39 -23.53 -16.50
C LEU A 577 23.68 -23.87 -15.05
N ILE A 578 23.29 -23.01 -14.10
CA ILE A 578 23.33 -23.39 -12.67
C ILE A 578 22.41 -24.61 -12.51
N PRO A 579 22.90 -25.77 -12.04
CA PRO A 579 22.05 -26.94 -11.89
C PRO A 579 21.05 -26.75 -10.76
N CYS A 580 20.01 -27.56 -10.74
CA CYS A 580 18.98 -27.47 -9.72
C CYS A 580 19.35 -28.26 -8.48
N PRO A 581 19.29 -27.65 -7.27
CA PRO A 581 19.43 -28.40 -6.04
C PRO A 581 18.40 -29.54 -6.01
N THR A 582 18.84 -30.68 -5.51
CA THR A 582 18.11 -31.95 -5.49
C THR A 582 18.03 -32.39 -4.04
N CYS A 583 17.45 -31.52 -3.22
CA CYS A 583 17.66 -31.49 -1.78
C CYS A 583 17.24 -32.78 -1.07
N GLY A 584 18.14 -33.32 -0.26
CA GLY A 584 17.98 -34.57 0.46
C GLY A 584 18.55 -35.80 -0.25
N ASN A 585 19.51 -35.63 -1.16
CA ASN A 585 20.14 -36.72 -1.90
C ASN A 585 21.32 -37.38 -1.14
N GLY A 586 21.82 -36.75 -0.07
CA GLY A 586 22.93 -37.21 0.77
C GLY A 586 24.31 -36.63 0.39
N THR A 587 24.39 -35.73 -0.59
CA THR A 587 25.63 -35.14 -1.12
C THR A 587 25.42 -33.68 -1.49
N VAL A 588 26.18 -32.77 -0.86
CA VAL A 588 26.15 -31.34 -1.18
C VAL A 588 26.77 -31.09 -2.56
N GLU A 589 25.94 -30.83 -3.57
CA GLU A 589 26.37 -30.48 -4.93
C GLU A 589 26.06 -29.00 -5.20
N PHE A 590 26.95 -28.27 -5.91
CA PHE A 590 26.70 -26.88 -6.27
C PHE A 590 25.33 -26.75 -6.97
N PRO A 591 24.42 -25.84 -6.57
CA PRO A 591 24.61 -24.69 -5.70
C PRO A 591 24.21 -24.87 -4.21
N GLU A 592 23.96 -26.09 -3.75
CA GLU A 592 23.60 -26.41 -2.36
C GLU A 592 24.72 -26.00 -1.39
N SER A 593 24.34 -25.61 -0.16
CA SER A 593 25.31 -25.39 0.94
C SER A 593 25.19 -26.41 2.07
N CYS A 594 24.16 -27.26 2.02
CA CYS A 594 23.92 -28.38 2.93
C CYS A 594 23.10 -29.46 2.20
N ASP A 595 23.13 -30.70 2.72
CA ASP A 595 22.19 -31.76 2.38
C ASP A 595 22.09 -32.72 3.57
N THR A 596 20.88 -33.11 3.95
CA THR A 596 20.57 -33.91 5.14
C THR A 596 19.97 -35.28 4.84
N GLY A 597 20.02 -35.74 3.58
CA GLY A 597 19.52 -37.06 3.18
C GLY A 597 17.98 -37.21 3.24
N GLY A 598 17.25 -36.11 3.09
CA GLY A 598 15.78 -36.10 2.93
C GLY A 598 14.99 -35.73 4.19
N GLN A 599 15.64 -35.10 5.16
CA GLN A 599 15.01 -34.57 6.37
C GLN A 599 15.45 -33.11 6.56
N PRO A 600 14.67 -32.10 6.13
CA PRO A 600 15.01 -30.71 6.44
C PRO A 600 15.09 -30.55 7.96
N ASP A 601 16.18 -29.97 8.44
CA ASP A 601 16.46 -29.77 9.85
C ASP A 601 16.73 -28.29 10.14
N ALA A 602 17.06 -27.96 11.39
CA ALA A 602 17.29 -26.57 11.80
C ALA A 602 18.48 -25.89 11.09
N CYS A 603 19.29 -26.64 10.33
CA CYS A 603 20.50 -26.23 9.64
C CYS A 603 20.53 -26.58 8.14
N CYS A 604 19.44 -27.12 7.60
CA CYS A 604 19.27 -27.28 6.16
C CYS A 604 17.79 -27.14 5.79
N ASP A 605 17.45 -26.04 5.14
CA ASP A 605 16.08 -25.73 4.73
C ASP A 605 15.63 -26.56 3.51
N ALA A 606 14.36 -26.41 3.13
CA ALA A 606 13.78 -27.10 1.97
C ALA A 606 14.39 -26.67 0.61
N THR A 607 15.27 -25.66 0.60
CA THR A 607 16.02 -25.19 -0.58
C THR A 607 17.44 -25.76 -0.64
N CYS A 608 17.82 -26.57 0.35
CA CYS A 608 19.19 -27.01 0.65
C CYS A 608 20.18 -25.87 0.86
N ARG A 609 19.74 -24.89 1.66
CA ARG A 609 20.59 -23.84 2.21
C ARG A 609 20.68 -23.99 3.72
N ALA A 610 21.91 -23.89 4.21
CA ALA A 610 22.13 -23.58 5.62
C ALA A 610 21.62 -22.16 5.88
N PRO A 611 20.84 -21.92 6.96
CA PRO A 611 20.38 -20.59 7.30
C PRO A 611 21.57 -19.67 7.59
N PHE A 612 21.44 -18.39 7.23
CA PHE A 612 22.47 -17.39 7.52
C PHE A 612 22.42 -17.02 9.00
N CYS A 613 23.26 -17.67 9.79
CA CYS A 613 23.31 -17.55 11.25
C CYS A 613 24.25 -16.46 11.78
N ASP A 614 24.91 -15.69 10.92
CA ASP A 614 25.82 -14.60 11.32
C ASP A 614 24.99 -13.42 11.83
N ASP A 615 25.09 -13.11 13.12
CA ASP A 615 24.37 -12.01 13.78
C ASP A 615 25.09 -10.65 13.70
N PHE A 616 26.26 -10.66 13.05
CA PHE A 616 27.20 -9.56 12.89
C PHE A 616 27.84 -9.02 14.19
N ASP A 617 27.75 -9.71 15.35
CA ASP A 617 28.59 -9.41 16.50
C ASP A 617 29.97 -10.10 16.37
N PRO A 618 31.09 -9.36 16.26
CA PRO A 618 32.42 -9.97 16.21
C PRO A 618 32.85 -10.67 17.52
N CYS A 619 31.99 -10.71 18.54
CA CYS A 619 32.17 -11.45 19.79
C CYS A 619 31.32 -12.73 19.91
N THR A 620 30.53 -13.13 18.91
CA THR A 620 29.89 -14.45 18.82
C THR A 620 30.68 -15.39 17.91
N VAL A 621 30.51 -16.72 18.11
CA VAL A 621 30.84 -17.73 17.11
C VAL A 621 29.54 -18.25 16.57
N ASP A 622 29.24 -17.84 15.35
CA ASP A 622 27.97 -18.15 14.71
C ASP A 622 28.07 -19.47 13.96
N ALA A 623 27.30 -20.43 14.45
CA ALA A 623 27.24 -21.78 13.90
C ALA A 623 25.79 -22.26 13.93
N CYS A 624 25.34 -22.87 12.84
CA CYS A 624 24.14 -23.68 12.93
C CYS A 624 24.47 -25.02 13.58
N SER A 625 23.69 -25.43 14.58
CA SER A 625 23.80 -26.75 15.21
C SER A 625 22.43 -27.43 15.31
N VAL A 626 22.39 -28.73 15.00
CA VAL A 626 21.17 -29.54 15.10
C VAL A 626 21.07 -30.08 16.54
N PRO A 627 19.96 -29.88 17.27
CA PRO A 627 18.63 -29.46 16.81
C PRO A 627 18.31 -27.96 16.97
N ASP A 628 19.16 -27.18 17.63
CA ASP A 628 18.82 -25.85 18.15
C ASP A 628 18.81 -24.72 17.09
N GLY A 629 19.31 -24.98 15.88
CA GLY A 629 19.36 -24.04 14.76
C GLY A 629 20.55 -23.09 14.84
N CYS A 630 20.34 -21.83 14.47
CA CYS A 630 21.38 -20.79 14.57
C CYS A 630 21.75 -20.53 16.03
N THR A 631 22.99 -20.85 16.38
CA THR A 631 23.57 -20.65 17.71
C THR A 631 24.71 -19.63 17.66
N HIS A 632 24.54 -18.55 18.42
CA HIS A 632 25.46 -17.41 18.47
C HIS A 632 26.29 -17.52 19.77
N ALA A 633 27.42 -18.23 19.71
CA ALA A 633 28.15 -18.67 20.90
C ALA A 633 29.22 -17.66 21.33
N LEU A 634 28.95 -16.87 22.38
CA LEU A 634 29.85 -15.86 22.93
C LEU A 634 31.32 -16.32 23.08
N ILE A 635 32.24 -15.66 22.38
CA ILE A 635 33.69 -15.87 22.44
C ILE A 635 34.20 -15.50 23.84
N PRO A 636 34.73 -16.45 24.64
CA PRO A 636 35.13 -16.17 26.02
C PRO A 636 36.25 -15.13 26.10
N GLY A 637 35.93 -13.97 26.68
CA GLY A 637 36.86 -12.84 26.84
C GLY A 637 36.82 -11.82 25.70
N CYS A 638 35.96 -12.00 24.68
CA CYS A 638 35.66 -10.93 23.74
C CYS A 638 34.70 -9.93 24.41
N THR A 639 35.05 -8.64 24.36
CA THR A 639 34.17 -7.55 24.78
C THR A 639 34.16 -6.48 23.70
N THR A 640 33.02 -6.32 23.04
CA THR A 640 32.75 -5.24 22.09
C THR A 640 32.98 -3.89 22.77
N THR A 641 34.17 -3.32 22.56
CA THR A 641 34.58 -2.08 23.20
C THR A 641 33.98 -0.92 22.41
N THR A 642 32.69 -0.68 22.63
CA THR A 642 31.94 0.44 22.05
C THR A 642 32.69 1.72 22.35
N THR A 643 33.40 2.24 21.35
CA THR A 643 34.26 3.41 21.51
C THR A 643 33.35 4.64 21.54
N THR A 644 32.84 4.94 22.74
CA THR A 644 32.08 6.15 23.02
C THR A 644 33.01 7.34 22.87
N ILE A 645 33.07 7.89 21.64
CA ILE A 645 33.71 9.18 21.37
C ILE A 645 33.08 10.18 22.35
N PRO A 646 33.86 10.84 23.23
CA PRO A 646 33.29 11.76 24.19
C PRO A 646 32.61 12.92 23.45
N PRO A 647 31.46 13.42 23.93
CA PRO A 647 30.75 14.51 23.26
C PRO A 647 31.66 15.74 23.18
N PRO A 648 31.59 16.52 22.08
CA PRO A 648 32.49 17.65 21.85
C PRO A 648 32.36 18.68 22.97
N THR A 649 33.44 18.89 23.71
CA THR A 649 33.46 19.78 24.88
C THR A 649 33.29 21.24 24.46
N THR A 650 32.10 21.80 24.70
CA THR A 650 31.83 23.23 24.49
C THR A 650 32.60 24.06 25.51
N THR A 651 33.61 24.81 25.07
CA THR A 651 34.44 25.63 25.97
C THR A 651 33.67 26.83 26.52
N THR A 652 33.35 26.81 27.82
CA THR A 652 32.90 27.99 28.58
C THR A 652 33.75 28.16 29.85
N LEU A 653 33.97 29.42 30.25
CA LEU A 653 34.84 29.80 31.37
C LEU A 653 34.13 29.65 32.74
N PRO A 654 34.89 29.62 33.87
CA PRO A 654 34.47 28.92 35.08
C PRO A 654 33.49 29.68 35.98
N GLY A 655 32.65 28.93 36.71
CA GLY A 655 31.75 29.47 37.72
C GLY A 655 31.35 28.45 38.80
N THR A 656 31.94 28.59 40.00
CA THR A 656 31.54 28.00 41.31
C THR A 656 31.61 26.48 41.51
N THR A 657 31.71 26.08 42.78
CA THR A 657 32.13 24.75 43.24
C THR A 657 30.99 23.98 43.91
N THR A 658 30.85 22.68 43.63
CA THR A 658 30.20 21.73 44.56
C THR A 658 30.78 20.32 44.45
N THR A 659 30.65 19.54 45.53
CA THR A 659 31.36 18.28 45.76
C THR A 659 30.86 17.12 44.88
N SER A 660 31.79 16.34 44.32
CA SER A 660 31.50 15.02 43.75
C SER A 660 31.89 13.92 44.73
N THR A 661 31.05 12.91 44.89
CA THR A 661 31.33 11.70 45.70
C THR A 661 31.42 10.48 44.79
N THR A 662 32.60 9.89 44.69
CA THR A 662 32.84 8.64 43.96
C THR A 662 32.18 7.46 44.69
N VAL A 663 31.23 6.79 44.02
CA VAL A 663 30.72 5.48 44.44
C VAL A 663 31.33 4.41 43.56
N THR A 664 32.16 3.54 44.16
CA THR A 664 32.76 2.39 43.48
C THR A 664 31.84 1.18 43.62
N THR A 665 31.14 0.81 42.56
CA THR A 665 30.26 -0.38 42.54
C THR A 665 31.02 -1.59 42.03
N THR A 666 31.45 -2.47 42.94
CA THR A 666 32.20 -3.70 42.60
C THR A 666 31.23 -4.86 42.39
N THR A 667 30.94 -5.23 41.15
CA THR A 667 30.04 -6.35 40.83
C THR A 667 30.77 -7.68 40.97
N VAL A 668 30.40 -8.49 41.98
CA VAL A 668 30.99 -9.83 42.19
C VAL A 668 30.18 -10.88 41.42
N VAL A 669 30.84 -11.60 40.51
CA VAL A 669 30.24 -12.73 39.79
C VAL A 669 30.03 -13.89 40.75
N SER A 670 28.78 -14.36 40.86
CA SER A 670 28.43 -15.57 41.60
C SER A 670 28.07 -16.68 40.62
N THR A 671 28.90 -17.73 40.56
CA THR A 671 28.64 -18.91 39.72
C THR A 671 27.71 -19.89 40.42
N THR A 672 26.62 -20.26 39.76
CA THR A 672 25.75 -21.39 40.16
C THR A 672 25.51 -22.30 38.96
N THR A 673 26.04 -23.51 39.02
CA THR A 673 25.84 -24.54 37.99
C THR A 673 24.55 -25.31 38.28
N SER A 674 23.61 -25.31 37.35
CA SER A 674 22.36 -26.09 37.44
C SER A 674 22.29 -27.11 36.31
N THR A 675 22.57 -28.37 36.63
CA THR A 675 22.30 -29.51 35.73
C THR A 675 20.80 -29.81 35.70
N VAL A 676 20.16 -29.68 34.53
CA VAL A 676 18.76 -30.09 34.34
C VAL A 676 18.72 -31.56 33.92
N ALA A 677 18.15 -32.41 34.77
CA ALA A 677 17.81 -33.80 34.45
C ALA A 677 16.31 -33.92 34.20
N THR A 678 15.92 -34.74 33.22
CA THR A 678 14.53 -34.93 32.83
C THR A 678 13.72 -35.69 33.88
N THR A 679 12.51 -35.22 34.17
CA THR A 679 11.48 -36.00 34.87
C THR A 679 10.09 -35.61 34.35
N SER A 680 9.32 -36.60 33.91
CA SER A 680 7.93 -36.39 33.46
C SER A 680 7.01 -36.11 34.65
N SER A 681 6.09 -35.16 34.51
CA SER A 681 5.00 -34.94 35.46
C SER A 681 3.65 -35.14 34.78
N THR A 682 2.81 -35.99 35.36
CA THR A 682 1.46 -36.31 34.87
C THR A 682 0.45 -35.29 35.36
N THR A 683 -0.36 -34.72 34.47
CA THR A 683 -1.42 -33.77 34.82
C THR A 683 -2.53 -34.44 35.62
N THR A 684 -2.66 -34.10 36.91
CA THR A 684 -3.79 -34.53 37.75
C THR A 684 -4.93 -33.51 37.71
N THR A 685 -6.07 -33.89 37.11
CA THR A 685 -7.28 -33.06 37.07
C THR A 685 -7.95 -33.00 38.45
N VAL A 686 -8.14 -31.80 39.01
CA VAL A 686 -8.87 -31.62 40.28
C VAL A 686 -10.37 -31.58 40.03
N THR A 687 -11.13 -32.48 40.67
CA THR A 687 -12.59 -32.53 40.56
C THR A 687 -13.25 -31.55 41.54
N SER A 688 -14.11 -30.66 41.02
CA SER A 688 -15.03 -29.85 41.83
C SER A 688 -16.48 -30.28 41.57
N THR A 689 -17.19 -30.68 42.62
CA THR A 689 -18.54 -31.26 42.51
C THR A 689 -19.62 -30.31 43.02
N THR A 690 -20.54 -29.91 42.14
CA THR A 690 -21.81 -29.26 42.51
C THR A 690 -22.92 -29.86 41.64
N SER A 691 -24.08 -30.24 42.21
CA SER A 691 -25.10 -31.02 41.49
C SER A 691 -26.42 -30.26 41.29
N THR A 692 -26.98 -30.36 40.08
CA THR A 692 -28.42 -30.17 39.80
C THR A 692 -28.87 -31.02 38.61
N THR A 693 -29.48 -32.16 38.91
CA THR A 693 -30.59 -32.83 38.20
C THR A 693 -30.87 -32.52 36.71
N GLN A 694 -30.76 -33.55 35.85
CA GLN A 694 -31.51 -33.68 34.59
C GLN A 694 -31.87 -35.17 34.33
N PRO A 695 -33.12 -35.51 33.96
CA PRO A 695 -33.49 -36.84 33.44
C PRO A 695 -33.15 -36.97 31.93
N THR A 696 -32.57 -38.09 31.45
CA THR A 696 -33.26 -39.24 30.80
C THR A 696 -34.02 -38.82 29.51
N GLU A 697 -33.81 -39.37 28.29
CA GLU A 697 -33.49 -40.74 27.82
C GLU A 697 -32.47 -40.72 26.63
N THR A 698 -31.54 -41.69 26.50
CA THR A 698 -31.60 -42.92 25.66
C THR A 698 -31.83 -42.63 24.15
N THR A 699 -30.96 -43.05 23.20
CA THR A 699 -30.97 -44.43 22.64
C THR A 699 -29.76 -44.76 21.74
N THR A 700 -29.07 -45.86 22.07
CA THR A 700 -28.37 -46.89 21.23
C THR A 700 -27.43 -46.53 20.05
N THR A 701 -26.24 -47.15 20.08
CA THR A 701 -25.23 -47.25 19.00
C THR A 701 -25.53 -48.36 17.98
N THR A 702 -25.23 -48.13 16.69
CA THR A 702 -24.97 -49.24 15.73
C THR A 702 -23.94 -48.84 14.68
N THR A 703 -23.00 -49.75 14.38
CA THR A 703 -21.94 -49.56 13.37
C THR A 703 -22.13 -50.57 12.24
N VAL A 704 -22.22 -50.11 10.99
CA VAL A 704 -22.18 -50.98 9.80
C VAL A 704 -21.38 -50.30 8.69
N THR A 705 -20.51 -51.06 8.03
CA THR A 705 -19.68 -50.63 6.89
C THR A 705 -20.26 -51.21 5.59
N SER A 706 -20.43 -50.40 4.54
CA SER A 706 -20.70 -50.93 3.19
C SER A 706 -20.25 -50.00 2.06
N THR A 707 -19.67 -50.62 1.04
CA THR A 707 -19.06 -50.05 -0.17
C THR A 707 -20.06 -49.55 -1.24
N THR A 708 -19.62 -48.55 -2.02
CA THR A 708 -19.68 -48.49 -3.50
C THR A 708 -20.92 -49.05 -4.22
N SER A 709 -21.74 -48.19 -4.86
CA SER A 709 -21.57 -47.88 -6.30
C SER A 709 -22.60 -46.88 -6.86
N THR A 710 -22.28 -46.38 -8.05
CA THR A 710 -23.01 -45.50 -8.97
C THR A 710 -24.42 -45.96 -9.41
N ILE A 711 -25.35 -45.02 -9.65
CA ILE A 711 -25.92 -44.69 -11.00
C ILE A 711 -26.98 -43.56 -10.91
N ALA A 712 -27.15 -42.85 -12.03
CA ALA A 712 -27.69 -41.52 -12.25
C ALA A 712 -29.22 -41.27 -12.19
N THR A 713 -29.55 -39.99 -12.43
CA THR A 713 -30.68 -39.41 -13.22
C THR A 713 -32.07 -39.10 -12.62
N THR A 714 -32.40 -37.81 -12.74
CA THR A 714 -33.68 -37.23 -13.22
C THR A 714 -34.80 -36.89 -12.23
N SER A 715 -34.97 -35.58 -12.09
CA SER A 715 -36.16 -34.74 -11.84
C SER A 715 -37.56 -35.35 -11.91
N THR A 716 -38.43 -34.96 -10.96
CA THR A 716 -39.86 -34.70 -11.22
C THR A 716 -40.43 -33.59 -10.33
N THR A 717 -41.34 -32.79 -10.87
CA THR A 717 -42.08 -31.71 -10.18
C THR A 717 -43.48 -32.18 -9.80
N THR A 718 -44.01 -31.77 -8.63
CA THR A 718 -45.47 -31.81 -8.37
C THR A 718 -45.95 -30.72 -7.41
N THR A 719 -47.17 -30.23 -7.62
CA THR A 719 -47.79 -29.06 -6.95
C THR A 719 -49.07 -29.40 -6.17
N VAL A 720 -49.26 -28.77 -5.00
CA VAL A 720 -50.54 -28.54 -4.26
C VAL A 720 -50.35 -27.25 -3.41
N THR A 721 -51.17 -26.19 -3.30
CA THR A 721 -52.42 -25.69 -3.95
C THR A 721 -53.68 -25.67 -3.05
N SER A 722 -54.36 -24.49 -3.00
CA SER A 722 -55.75 -24.20 -2.55
C SER A 722 -56.12 -24.29 -1.04
N SER A 723 -57.09 -23.54 -0.49
CA SER A 723 -57.74 -22.23 -0.84
C SER A 723 -58.69 -21.74 0.32
N THR A 724 -59.46 -20.65 0.09
CA THR A 724 -60.57 -20.03 0.88
C THR A 724 -60.15 -19.16 2.10
N GLU A 725 -60.45 -17.85 2.25
CA GLU A 725 -61.46 -16.88 1.69
C GLU A 725 -62.90 -17.08 2.25
N PRO A 726 -63.86 -16.09 2.30
CA PRO A 726 -63.89 -14.73 1.70
C PRO A 726 -64.50 -13.59 2.58
N THR A 727 -64.82 -12.42 1.96
CA THR A 727 -65.83 -11.34 2.27
C THR A 727 -65.19 -9.91 2.28
N VAL A 728 -65.35 -8.95 1.35
CA VAL A 728 -66.44 -8.46 0.42
C VAL A 728 -67.48 -7.55 1.14
N THR A 729 -67.85 -6.32 0.72
CA THR A 729 -67.68 -5.54 -0.55
C THR A 729 -66.89 -4.21 -0.29
N THR A 730 -67.01 -3.00 -0.88
CA THR A 730 -67.96 -2.28 -1.80
C THR A 730 -67.22 -1.10 -2.51
N SER A 731 -67.83 -0.41 -3.51
CA SER A 731 -67.15 0.59 -4.37
C SER A 731 -68.01 1.80 -4.78
N THR A 732 -67.39 2.91 -5.24
CA THR A 732 -67.98 3.87 -6.21
C THR A 732 -66.95 4.44 -7.21
N THR A 733 -67.35 4.36 -8.49
CA THR A 733 -67.05 5.11 -9.74
C THR A 733 -66.44 6.53 -9.63
N VAL A 734 -65.77 7.10 -10.66
CA VAL A 734 -66.27 7.35 -12.05
C VAL A 734 -65.21 7.18 -13.18
N THR A 735 -65.70 6.80 -14.38
CA THR A 735 -65.15 6.84 -15.76
C THR A 735 -64.48 8.17 -16.19
N SER A 736 -63.65 8.31 -17.25
CA SER A 736 -63.05 7.42 -18.30
C SER A 736 -61.82 8.15 -18.96
N THR A 737 -61.16 7.85 -20.11
CA THR A 737 -61.46 7.08 -21.35
C THR A 737 -60.17 6.68 -22.16
N THR A 738 -60.38 6.21 -23.40
CA THR A 738 -59.54 5.79 -24.56
C THR A 738 -58.52 6.82 -25.15
N GLU A 739 -57.53 6.50 -26.02
CA GLU A 739 -57.16 5.28 -26.81
C GLU A 739 -55.69 5.28 -27.35
N THR A 740 -55.14 4.08 -27.69
CA THR A 740 -54.10 3.66 -28.71
C THR A 740 -52.88 4.56 -29.15
N THR A 741 -51.67 4.09 -29.57
CA THR A 741 -51.18 2.77 -30.08
C THR A 741 -49.65 2.53 -29.92
N VAL A 742 -49.28 1.24 -29.90
CA VAL A 742 -47.99 0.55 -30.24
C VAL A 742 -47.26 1.09 -31.51
N ALA A 743 -45.94 1.00 -31.76
CA ALA A 743 -44.70 0.79 -30.96
C ALA A 743 -43.41 0.85 -31.85
N THR A 744 -42.24 0.55 -31.26
CA THR A 744 -41.00 -0.06 -31.85
C THR A 744 -39.91 0.75 -32.61
N THR A 745 -38.67 0.27 -32.39
CA THR A 745 -37.46 0.23 -33.25
C THR A 745 -36.52 1.43 -33.48
N SER A 746 -35.25 1.19 -33.08
CA SER A 746 -34.00 1.42 -33.84
C SER A 746 -33.49 2.84 -34.11
N SER A 747 -32.40 3.20 -33.43
CA SER A 747 -31.50 4.30 -33.79
C SER A 747 -30.22 3.78 -34.48
N THR A 748 -30.08 4.04 -35.78
CA THR A 748 -28.83 3.80 -36.53
C THR A 748 -28.13 5.12 -36.82
N SER A 749 -26.81 5.13 -36.78
CA SER A 749 -25.92 6.27 -37.03
C SER A 749 -25.99 6.83 -38.46
N THR A 750 -25.83 8.16 -38.60
CA THR A 750 -24.93 8.70 -39.63
C THR A 750 -24.35 10.07 -39.27
N SER A 751 -23.18 10.35 -39.86
CA SER A 751 -22.40 11.59 -39.75
C SER A 751 -22.54 12.49 -40.99
N THR A 752 -22.43 13.80 -40.81
CA THR A 752 -21.87 14.77 -41.79
C THR A 752 -21.33 15.98 -41.00
N SER A 753 -20.14 16.55 -41.22
CA SER A 753 -19.34 16.93 -42.41
C SER A 753 -19.49 18.42 -42.79
N SER A 754 -18.36 19.04 -43.14
CA SER A 754 -18.14 20.49 -43.12
C SER A 754 -18.66 21.27 -44.34
N SER A 755 -18.85 22.58 -44.17
CA SER A 755 -18.95 23.57 -45.27
C SER A 755 -18.35 24.92 -44.84
N THR A 756 -17.95 25.76 -45.80
CA THR A 756 -16.99 26.86 -45.55
C THR A 756 -17.25 28.09 -46.45
N ILE A 757 -16.86 29.28 -45.96
CA ILE A 757 -16.68 30.57 -46.68
C ILE A 757 -17.97 31.33 -47.07
N VAL A 758 -18.13 32.57 -46.56
CA VAL A 758 -18.16 33.87 -47.30
C VAL A 758 -18.48 35.01 -46.31
N ILE A 759 -17.92 36.21 -46.56
CA ILE A 759 -17.98 37.40 -45.69
C ILE A 759 -18.71 38.54 -46.40
N GLN A 760 -19.65 39.24 -45.74
CA GLN A 760 -19.75 40.70 -45.89
C GLN A 760 -20.48 41.45 -44.75
N THR A 761 -20.12 42.72 -44.63
CA THR A 761 -20.51 43.77 -43.67
C THR A 761 -22.02 44.10 -43.64
N THR A 762 -22.58 44.70 -42.57
CA THR A 762 -22.62 46.18 -42.35
C THR A 762 -23.00 46.56 -40.90
N THR A 763 -22.62 47.77 -40.48
CA THR A 763 -22.83 48.43 -39.16
C THR A 763 -24.31 48.74 -38.83
N THR A 764 -24.74 49.11 -37.61
CA THR A 764 -24.49 50.44 -36.97
C THR A 764 -25.09 50.55 -35.54
N SER A 765 -24.31 51.06 -34.56
CA SER A 765 -24.61 51.93 -33.36
C SER A 765 -25.90 51.72 -32.50
N THR A 766 -26.03 52.08 -31.21
CA THR A 766 -25.46 53.23 -30.44
C THR A 766 -25.29 52.98 -28.91
N THR A 767 -24.22 53.55 -28.34
CA THR A 767 -24.09 54.20 -27.00
C THR A 767 -24.71 53.60 -25.71
N LEU A 768 -23.90 53.51 -24.64
CA LEU A 768 -23.99 54.49 -23.52
C LEU A 768 -22.71 54.55 -22.66
N GLU A 769 -22.61 55.64 -21.88
CA GLU A 769 -21.43 56.23 -21.25
C GLU A 769 -20.94 55.56 -19.95
N SER A 770 -19.76 55.97 -19.48
CA SER A 770 -19.22 55.71 -18.14
C SER A 770 -18.61 56.99 -17.53
N THR A 771 -18.93 57.29 -16.27
CA THR A 771 -18.53 58.54 -15.58
C THR A 771 -17.41 58.29 -14.56
N SER A 772 -16.49 59.25 -14.37
CA SER A 772 -15.35 59.15 -13.45
C SER A 772 -15.48 60.02 -12.19
N THR A 773 -14.73 59.69 -11.13
CA THR A 773 -14.28 60.55 -10.00
C THR A 773 -13.47 59.68 -9.00
N THR A 774 -12.59 60.18 -8.10
CA THR A 774 -11.55 61.24 -8.20
C THR A 774 -10.52 61.04 -7.06
N VAL A 775 -9.23 61.14 -7.40
CA VAL A 775 -8.01 61.48 -6.60
C VAL A 775 -8.05 61.44 -5.06
N ALA A 776 -7.07 60.74 -4.48
CA ALA A 776 -6.32 61.18 -3.29
C ALA A 776 -4.85 60.72 -3.37
N THR A 777 -3.89 61.57 -3.02
CA THR A 777 -2.44 61.32 -3.15
C THR A 777 -1.67 61.83 -1.94
N THR A 778 -0.60 61.14 -1.54
CA THR A 778 0.41 61.63 -0.58
C THR A 778 1.82 61.33 -1.08
N THR A 779 2.80 62.10 -0.59
CA THR A 779 4.09 62.33 -1.28
C THR A 779 5.26 62.28 -0.32
N THR A 780 6.36 61.60 -0.69
CA THR A 780 7.70 61.89 -0.13
C THR A 780 8.79 61.82 -1.20
N THR A 781 9.62 62.87 -1.16
CA THR A 781 10.70 63.32 -2.04
C THR A 781 11.77 62.28 -2.42
N SER A 782 12.41 62.49 -3.59
CA SER A 782 13.65 61.84 -4.04
C SER A 782 14.75 62.88 -4.31
N THR A 783 16.03 62.47 -4.29
CA THR A 783 17.19 63.29 -4.67
C THR A 783 18.22 62.49 -5.47
N GLU A 784 18.54 62.96 -6.68
CA GLU A 784 19.67 62.55 -7.54
C GLU A 784 21.02 63.11 -7.00
N PRO A 785 22.24 62.73 -7.49
CA PRO A 785 22.66 62.84 -8.90
C PRO A 785 23.53 61.69 -9.52
N THR A 786 23.36 61.44 -10.83
CA THR A 786 24.35 61.22 -11.96
C THR A 786 25.74 60.56 -11.69
N THR A 787 26.44 59.85 -12.62
CA THR A 787 26.73 60.18 -14.04
C THR A 787 27.38 59.04 -14.86
N THR A 788 27.27 59.12 -16.21
CA THR A 788 28.23 58.69 -17.27
C THR A 788 28.27 57.23 -17.77
N SER A 789 28.37 57.10 -19.10
CA SER A 789 28.36 55.89 -19.96
C SER A 789 29.72 55.58 -20.60
N THR A 790 29.86 54.44 -21.31
CA THR A 790 30.56 54.29 -22.61
C THR A 790 30.23 52.93 -23.26
N SER A 791 30.19 52.86 -24.60
CA SER A 791 29.92 51.66 -25.41
C SER A 791 30.54 51.75 -26.81
N THR A 792 30.95 50.62 -27.44
CA THR A 792 31.32 50.42 -28.88
C THR A 792 31.91 48.99 -29.08
N THR A 793 32.22 48.48 -30.29
CA THR A 793 31.30 47.88 -31.29
C THR A 793 32.06 47.03 -32.35
N THR A 794 31.44 45.93 -32.84
CA THR A 794 31.57 45.30 -34.19
C THR A 794 32.92 44.98 -34.87
N SER A 795 33.05 43.76 -35.43
CA SER A 795 33.31 43.51 -36.88
C SER A 795 33.36 41.99 -37.20
N THR A 796 33.42 41.60 -38.49
CA THR A 796 33.10 40.22 -38.98
C THR A 796 33.94 39.73 -40.19
N SER A 797 34.24 38.41 -40.21
CA SER A 797 34.63 37.61 -41.41
C SER A 797 35.95 37.98 -42.13
N PRO A 798 36.47 37.18 -43.12
CA PRO A 798 35.90 36.01 -43.81
C PRO A 798 36.76 34.71 -43.75
N ALA A 799 36.41 33.71 -44.56
CA ALA A 799 37.01 32.36 -44.59
C ALA A 799 37.81 32.04 -45.86
N THR A 800 38.74 31.07 -45.76
CA THR A 800 39.38 30.37 -46.91
C THR A 800 39.64 28.91 -46.56
N SER A 801 39.61 28.01 -47.54
CA SER A 801 39.84 26.56 -47.41
C SER A 801 41.28 26.15 -47.77
N VAL A 802 41.78 25.08 -47.13
CA VAL A 802 42.96 24.31 -47.55
C VAL A 802 42.72 22.82 -47.29
N THR A 803 43.10 21.96 -48.24
CA THR A 803 43.01 20.50 -48.15
C THR A 803 44.40 19.89 -48.05
N THR A 804 44.67 19.10 -47.02
CA THR A 804 45.87 18.24 -46.95
C THR A 804 45.58 16.88 -46.31
N THR A 805 46.32 15.87 -46.76
CA THR A 805 46.11 14.45 -46.49
C THR A 805 46.64 13.98 -45.12
N SER A 806 45.89 13.05 -44.53
CA SER A 806 46.33 11.83 -43.85
C SER A 806 47.79 11.75 -43.36
N SER A 807 47.96 11.67 -42.05
CA SER A 807 49.08 10.95 -41.42
C SER A 807 48.56 10.10 -40.26
N SER A 808 49.09 8.89 -40.13
CA SER A 808 48.66 7.91 -39.13
C SER A 808 49.38 8.11 -37.80
N SER A 809 48.64 8.25 -36.70
CA SER A 809 49.18 8.11 -35.34
C SER A 809 48.30 7.16 -34.52
N THR A 810 48.93 6.35 -33.68
CA THR A 810 48.29 5.36 -32.84
C THR A 810 47.67 6.00 -31.60
N THR A 811 46.34 6.16 -31.60
CA THR A 811 45.61 6.58 -30.39
C THR A 811 45.71 5.51 -29.33
N ILE A 812 46.48 5.80 -28.27
CA ILE A 812 46.60 4.92 -27.10
C ILE A 812 45.26 4.92 -26.34
N ARG A 813 44.78 3.72 -26.03
CA ARG A 813 43.62 3.44 -25.17
C ARG A 813 43.66 4.30 -23.90
N PRO A 814 42.64 5.12 -23.59
CA PRO A 814 42.57 5.79 -22.29
C PRO A 814 42.40 4.72 -21.20
N THR A 815 43.31 4.72 -20.23
CA THR A 815 43.19 3.86 -19.05
C THR A 815 42.00 4.33 -18.23
N THR A 816 41.08 3.42 -17.91
CA THR A 816 39.98 3.69 -16.98
C THR A 816 40.54 3.89 -15.59
N THR A 817 40.66 5.15 -15.15
CA THR A 817 40.96 5.48 -13.76
C THR A 817 39.76 5.10 -12.90
N THR A 818 39.90 4.07 -12.07
CA THR A 818 38.90 3.72 -11.06
C THR A 818 38.74 4.88 -10.08
N THR A 819 37.59 5.57 -10.10
CA THR A 819 37.31 6.66 -9.15
C THR A 819 37.16 6.08 -7.76
N THR A 820 38.14 6.31 -6.88
CA THR A 820 38.16 5.77 -5.51
C THR A 820 37.02 6.34 -4.67
N ILE A 821 36.17 5.46 -4.16
CA ILE A 821 35.10 5.76 -3.21
C ILE A 821 35.75 6.20 -1.88
N ALA A 822 35.45 7.42 -1.42
CA ALA A 822 36.12 8.01 -0.24
C ALA A 822 35.33 9.14 0.48
N SER A 823 34.07 9.40 0.11
CA SER A 823 33.33 10.60 0.57
C SER A 823 32.29 10.33 1.67
N CYS A 824 31.55 9.22 1.55
CA CYS A 824 30.38 8.96 2.41
C CYS A 824 30.66 7.99 3.56
N ASP A 825 31.66 7.11 3.44
CA ASP A 825 31.93 6.03 4.40
C ASP A 825 32.57 6.51 5.73
N VAL A 826 32.86 7.81 5.82
CA VAL A 826 33.28 8.50 7.07
C VAL A 826 32.06 8.97 7.89
N ARG A 827 30.84 8.68 7.43
CA ARG A 827 29.57 8.98 8.11
C ARG A 827 28.91 7.69 8.60
N VAL A 828 28.01 7.80 9.57
CA VAL A 828 27.25 6.67 10.13
C VAL A 828 25.76 7.00 10.21
N GLY A 829 24.92 5.96 10.16
CA GLY A 829 23.46 6.09 10.20
C GLY A 829 22.87 6.83 8.99
N LEU A 830 21.76 7.54 9.20
CA LEU A 830 21.01 8.28 8.15
C LEU A 830 21.89 9.28 7.36
N ASP A 831 22.95 9.82 7.98
CA ASP A 831 23.87 10.76 7.32
C ASP A 831 24.79 10.09 6.29
N ALA A 832 25.08 8.79 6.44
CA ALA A 832 25.73 8.00 5.40
C ALA A 832 24.78 7.73 4.22
N VAL A 833 23.52 7.40 4.53
CA VAL A 833 22.48 7.11 3.53
C VAL A 833 22.14 8.34 2.69
N ASP A 834 21.89 9.50 3.30
CA ASP A 834 21.65 10.78 2.59
C ASP A 834 22.86 11.16 1.71
N CYS A 835 24.08 10.87 2.15
CA CYS A 835 25.30 11.08 1.36
C CYS A 835 25.37 10.14 0.14
N ARG A 836 25.16 8.83 0.32
CA ARG A 836 25.15 7.86 -0.79
C ARG A 836 24.01 8.14 -1.79
N VAL A 837 22.81 8.44 -1.31
CA VAL A 837 21.67 8.84 -2.16
C VAL A 837 21.97 10.14 -2.93
N ALA A 838 22.69 11.10 -2.35
CA ALA A 838 23.12 12.31 -3.06
C ALA A 838 24.14 12.00 -4.18
N GLU A 839 25.08 11.07 -3.97
CA GLU A 839 26.00 10.62 -5.02
C GLU A 839 25.27 9.80 -6.10
N VAL A 840 24.29 8.95 -5.76
CA VAL A 840 23.40 8.29 -6.74
C VAL A 840 22.66 9.33 -7.60
N GLN A 841 22.06 10.38 -6.98
CA GLN A 841 21.43 11.47 -7.73
C GLN A 841 22.42 12.17 -8.67
N LYS A 842 23.64 12.46 -8.20
CA LYS A 842 24.70 13.12 -8.96
C LYS A 842 25.20 12.28 -10.14
N VAL A 843 25.33 10.96 -9.98
CA VAL A 843 25.61 10.02 -11.09
C VAL A 843 24.46 10.07 -12.10
N LEU A 844 23.21 10.00 -11.65
CA LEU A 844 22.03 10.09 -12.54
C LEU A 844 21.97 11.43 -13.31
N PHE A 845 22.28 12.56 -12.68
CA PHE A 845 22.32 13.87 -13.37
C PHE A 845 23.50 14.03 -14.34
N ALA A 846 24.60 13.31 -14.14
CA ALA A 846 25.75 13.29 -15.05
C ALA A 846 25.63 12.25 -16.19
N THR A 847 24.68 11.31 -16.09
CA THR A 847 24.50 10.19 -17.02
C THR A 847 23.70 10.62 -18.25
N ALA A 848 24.14 10.25 -19.46
CA ALA A 848 23.38 10.56 -20.68
C ALA A 848 22.12 9.70 -20.74
N ALA A 849 21.01 10.28 -21.24
CA ALA A 849 19.73 9.60 -21.29
C ALA A 849 19.74 8.27 -22.09
N ALA A 850 20.67 8.12 -23.05
CA ALA A 850 20.85 6.86 -23.78
C ALA A 850 21.39 5.72 -22.90
N ASP A 851 22.27 6.03 -21.94
CA ASP A 851 22.98 5.04 -21.11
C ASP A 851 22.09 4.38 -20.04
N VAL A 852 20.85 4.85 -19.89
CA VAL A 852 19.84 4.36 -18.93
C VAL A 852 18.50 3.99 -19.58
N GLY A 853 18.45 3.78 -20.89
CA GLY A 853 17.26 3.29 -21.59
C GLY A 853 16.31 4.37 -22.11
N GLY A 854 16.77 5.62 -22.17
CA GLY A 854 16.04 6.76 -22.72
C GLY A 854 15.58 7.77 -21.66
N GLY A 855 15.21 8.97 -22.11
CA GLY A 855 14.85 10.10 -21.23
C GLY A 855 13.74 9.79 -20.23
N LYS A 856 12.69 9.04 -20.63
CA LYS A 856 11.63 8.59 -19.72
C LYS A 856 12.17 7.74 -18.56
N GLN A 857 13.15 6.87 -18.81
CA GLN A 857 13.72 6.00 -17.79
C GLN A 857 14.72 6.76 -16.90
N LEU A 858 15.49 7.70 -17.46
CA LEU A 858 16.31 8.64 -16.69
C LEU A 858 15.45 9.44 -15.69
N SER A 859 14.34 10.05 -16.14
CA SER A 859 13.44 10.81 -15.26
C SER A 859 12.76 9.93 -14.21
N ARG A 860 12.39 8.67 -14.53
CA ARG A 860 11.87 7.71 -13.55
C ARG A 860 12.91 7.36 -12.47
N LEU A 861 14.17 7.16 -12.84
CA LEU A 861 15.27 6.92 -11.88
C LEU A 861 15.55 8.15 -11.00
N GLN A 862 15.59 9.35 -11.59
CA GLN A 862 15.76 10.62 -10.86
C GLN A 862 14.62 10.86 -9.86
N ALA A 863 13.37 10.61 -10.27
CA ALA A 863 12.19 10.72 -9.39
C ALA A 863 12.25 9.71 -8.23
N ARG A 864 12.62 8.44 -8.48
CA ARG A 864 12.79 7.44 -7.41
C ARG A 864 13.91 7.83 -6.44
N ALA A 865 15.05 8.32 -6.93
CA ALA A 865 16.14 8.79 -6.08
C ALA A 865 15.73 10.03 -5.23
N GLN A 866 14.89 10.92 -5.77
CA GLN A 866 14.34 12.05 -5.00
C GLN A 866 13.31 11.60 -3.96
N LEU A 867 12.42 10.64 -4.28
CA LEU A 867 11.47 10.08 -3.32
C LEU A 867 12.18 9.36 -2.16
N LEU A 868 13.20 8.56 -2.47
CA LEU A 868 14.08 7.94 -1.48
C LEU A 868 14.74 8.99 -0.58
N ARG A 869 15.26 10.08 -1.16
CA ARG A 869 15.89 11.16 -0.40
C ARG A 869 14.90 11.90 0.50
N ASN A 870 13.69 12.18 0.01
CA ASN A 870 12.64 12.77 0.82
C ASN A 870 12.32 11.87 2.02
N ALA A 871 12.13 10.55 1.81
CA ALA A 871 11.89 9.61 2.90
C ALA A 871 13.04 9.56 3.94
N VAL A 872 14.31 9.67 3.52
CA VAL A 872 15.45 9.76 4.44
C VAL A 872 15.45 11.06 5.26
N VAL A 873 15.03 12.18 4.67
CA VAL A 873 14.88 13.48 5.36
C VAL A 873 13.67 13.45 6.31
N ASP A 874 12.54 12.92 5.87
CA ASP A 874 11.33 12.74 6.68
C ASP A 874 11.63 11.86 7.90
N ALA A 875 12.34 10.75 7.71
CA ALA A 875 12.79 9.87 8.80
C ALA A 875 13.75 10.56 9.79
N ARG A 876 14.59 11.51 9.33
CA ARG A 876 15.43 12.35 10.19
C ARG A 876 14.61 13.36 11.02
N SER A 877 13.42 13.74 10.57
CA SER A 877 12.52 14.66 11.27
C SER A 877 11.50 13.98 12.20
N ALA A 878 11.18 12.72 11.95
CA ALA A 878 10.26 11.91 12.73
C ALA A 878 10.89 11.37 14.03
N GLN A 879 10.05 10.90 14.96
CA GLN A 879 10.47 10.26 16.22
C GLN A 879 9.65 8.98 16.48
N GLY A 880 10.22 8.03 17.23
CA GLY A 880 9.55 6.78 17.59
C GLY A 880 9.13 5.93 16.38
N ARG A 881 7.96 5.28 16.46
CA ARG A 881 7.43 4.41 15.39
C ARG A 881 7.36 5.11 14.03
N LYS A 882 7.04 6.41 14.01
CA LYS A 882 6.98 7.21 12.76
C LYS A 882 8.33 7.31 12.06
N ALA A 883 9.44 7.34 12.81
CA ALA A 883 10.78 7.26 12.21
C ALA A 883 11.04 5.87 11.62
N ALA A 884 10.69 4.80 12.34
CA ALA A 884 10.84 3.42 11.86
C ALA A 884 10.03 3.12 10.59
N LYS A 885 8.74 3.49 10.54
CA LYS A 885 7.87 3.35 9.36
C LYS A 885 8.42 4.11 8.16
N THR A 886 8.96 5.32 8.36
CA THR A 886 9.57 6.11 7.29
C THR A 886 10.94 5.54 6.84
N LEU A 887 11.71 4.95 7.75
CA LEU A 887 12.93 4.17 7.44
C LEU A 887 12.62 2.89 6.66
N SER A 888 11.54 2.17 6.99
CA SER A 888 11.08 1.01 6.22
C SER A 888 10.69 1.40 4.79
N ARG A 889 9.92 2.49 4.65
CA ARG A 889 9.59 3.08 3.34
C ARG A 889 10.85 3.46 2.55
N ALA A 890 11.88 4.02 3.18
CA ALA A 890 13.16 4.31 2.54
C ALA A 890 13.91 3.03 2.10
N LYS A 891 13.93 1.99 2.94
CA LYS A 891 14.51 0.66 2.63
C LYS A 891 13.81 0.02 1.42
N ASN A 892 12.49 0.08 1.35
CA ASN A 892 11.71 -0.47 0.23
C ASN A 892 11.90 0.35 -1.06
N LEU A 893 11.93 1.70 -0.97
CA LEU A 893 12.29 2.57 -2.11
C LEU A 893 13.71 2.31 -2.64
N LEU A 894 14.67 1.99 -1.76
CA LEU A 894 16.04 1.62 -2.15
C LEU A 894 16.08 0.26 -2.85
N ARG A 895 15.41 -0.76 -2.30
CA ARG A 895 15.23 -2.08 -2.96
C ARG A 895 14.61 -1.91 -4.35
N ALA A 896 13.52 -1.15 -4.46
CA ALA A 896 12.83 -0.87 -5.72
C ALA A 896 13.64 0.01 -6.69
N PHE A 897 14.66 0.73 -6.23
CA PHE A 897 15.64 1.40 -7.09
C PHE A 897 16.67 0.39 -7.63
N ILE A 898 17.30 -0.37 -6.74
CA ILE A 898 18.30 -1.41 -7.06
C ILE A 898 17.74 -2.41 -8.08
N ALA A 899 16.55 -2.95 -7.84
CA ALA A 899 15.90 -3.92 -8.73
C ALA A 899 15.55 -3.36 -10.12
N VAL A 900 15.37 -2.03 -10.28
CA VAL A 900 15.18 -1.40 -11.60
C VAL A 900 16.52 -1.15 -12.30
N VAL A 901 17.59 -0.85 -11.57
CA VAL A 901 18.94 -0.75 -12.15
C VAL A 901 19.44 -2.12 -12.61
N GLN A 902 19.28 -3.16 -11.79
CA GLN A 902 19.60 -4.56 -12.13
C GLN A 902 18.79 -5.06 -13.34
N ARG A 903 17.45 -4.97 -13.32
CA ARG A 903 16.63 -5.38 -14.48
C ARG A 903 16.94 -4.53 -15.72
N GLY A 904 17.30 -3.25 -15.55
CA GLY A 904 17.80 -2.41 -16.63
C GLY A 904 19.11 -2.91 -17.25
N GLN A 905 20.05 -3.39 -16.43
CA GLN A 905 21.31 -4.00 -16.86
C GLN A 905 21.07 -5.35 -17.56
N HIS A 906 20.31 -6.27 -16.94
CA HIS A 906 19.97 -7.58 -17.52
C HIS A 906 19.16 -7.48 -18.82
N ALA A 907 18.33 -6.44 -18.97
CA ALA A 907 17.61 -6.17 -20.22
C ALA A 907 18.45 -5.44 -21.28
N GLY A 908 19.72 -5.11 -21.01
CA GLY A 908 20.59 -4.33 -21.91
C GLY A 908 20.12 -2.88 -22.14
N LYS A 909 19.20 -2.37 -21.31
CA LYS A 909 18.63 -1.02 -21.41
C LYS A 909 19.50 0.01 -20.69
N ILE A 910 20.13 -0.38 -19.58
CA ILE A 910 21.14 0.42 -18.89
C ILE A 910 22.52 -0.13 -19.26
N HIS A 911 23.42 0.76 -19.69
CA HIS A 911 24.77 0.40 -20.08
C HIS A 911 25.54 -0.15 -18.86
N GLU A 912 26.23 -1.28 -19.00
CA GLU A 912 26.80 -2.05 -17.88
C GLU A 912 27.69 -1.21 -16.91
N PRO A 913 28.66 -0.39 -17.39
CA PRO A 913 29.41 0.52 -16.51
C PRO A 913 28.53 1.52 -15.75
N THR A 914 27.44 1.97 -16.35
CA THR A 914 26.48 2.91 -15.75
C THR A 914 25.67 2.21 -14.65
N ALA A 915 25.20 0.98 -14.91
CA ALA A 915 24.52 0.17 -13.91
C ALA A 915 25.44 -0.18 -12.73
N GLY A 916 26.69 -0.61 -13.00
CA GLY A 916 27.68 -0.89 -11.97
C GLY A 916 27.99 0.32 -11.08
N ASN A 917 28.13 1.52 -11.67
CA ASN A 917 28.31 2.75 -10.91
C ASN A 917 27.08 3.13 -10.06
N LEU A 918 25.86 2.89 -10.55
CA LEU A 918 24.63 3.18 -9.80
C LEU A 918 24.42 2.16 -8.65
N LEU A 919 24.72 0.88 -8.88
CA LEU A 919 24.62 -0.16 -7.85
C LEU A 919 25.71 0.00 -6.78
N GLY A 920 26.95 0.28 -7.18
CA GLY A 920 28.07 0.56 -6.27
C GLY A 920 28.00 1.89 -5.49
N GLN A 921 26.87 2.62 -5.59
CA GLN A 921 26.52 3.76 -4.72
C GLN A 921 25.18 3.57 -3.99
N ALA A 922 24.41 2.53 -4.34
CA ALA A 922 23.12 2.20 -3.73
C ALA A 922 23.21 1.03 -2.73
N LEU A 923 24.19 0.15 -2.91
CA LEU A 923 24.72 -0.77 -1.91
C LEU A 923 25.68 -0.04 -0.94
#